data_AF-A0A432YPS0-F1
#
_entry.id   AF-A0A432YPS0-F1
#
_cell.length_a   1.000
_cell.length_b   1.000
_cell.length_c   1.000
_cell.angle_alpha   90.00
_cell.angle_beta   90.00
_cell.angle_gamma   90.00
#
_symmetry.space_group_name_H-M   'P 1'
#
loop_
_entity.id
_entity.type
_entity.pdbx_description
1 polymer ?
#
loop_
_entity_poly.entity_id
_entity_poly.type
_entity_poly.pdbx_seq_one_letter_code
_entity_poly.pdbx_strand_id
1 'polypeptide(L)'
;MMSLTVMKKASLSLLALLALSSCSSNDYEQMPSANYSQRVKSLVLHYTAIDYEKSVRALVEPKGLSSHYLVPEGGDPSYPYDDIKIFQLVDEHDRAWHAGDSYWQGRTELNDSSIGIEIVNVPKCQWDTRQQPGRAEHGENRLCTFPDYDPEQIQKVIELAQEILARHPDIHPTAVVGHSDIAFMRKNDPGPRFPWYQLYQQGVGAWYEQATLARFWRQFNLQPVRIGLLQAALRAYGYGVIETGVYDEQTRSALSAFQMHFLPWKVDGKNDSQTSAAVFALLERYFPDQLELLWQRYEAETAATPVIVTKVKQGQIDAVFPEPEAERSSREGVNDKLGFKAYQGRSEITLSASQDVTAEIQVNGETLNLATPLRGEKVYNYSLRRRTEDGLNTLFVKSVQPEGAQLRVQIPYPMLVDASNDYREAFSEVDALIEQDIADGFPGAVLVVVKDGKIIKQSAYGYAKRYDENGELLPTPTPMTLQTGFDIASNTKSFATAMAMMHLVERGLLDVNAPVYHYLPEYRGQGREARRVRDLLNHQSGYGPQVHFFDPENKLGKLFYSRDKAKTQQLIATQVPFSIGNQVKATYSDTGFKLLGTIVERVSGMPLDQYVEQHIYAPLGLHDTLFTPLRKGRLAHEYAATELQGNTRGGRVEFPGIRTYTLQGEVHDEKAFYSMAGVAGHAGLFSTGPDLAVLVQTLLNGGGYGNVHLFEQSVLDIFTAPHARDRSFGLGWRRAADGETRWHFGPYASHQAFGHTGWTGTATVIDPALDLGIILLTNTRHSPIVEEGEGYEFVGKQFETGNYGSVITAVYEAVLHKLP
;
A
#
# COMPACT_ATOMS: atom_id res chain seq x y z
N MET A 1 27.14 -85.03 -60.28
CA MET A 1 26.54 -84.87 -61.62
C MET A 1 26.38 -83.38 -61.86
N MET A 2 27.26 -82.76 -62.66
CA MET A 2 27.00 -82.37 -64.05
C MET A 2 25.71 -81.55 -64.20
N SER A 3 25.63 -80.40 -64.85
CA SER A 3 26.55 -79.60 -65.67
C SER A 3 25.80 -78.29 -65.98
N LEU A 4 26.53 -77.23 -66.31
CA LEU A 4 26.02 -75.98 -66.87
C LEU A 4 25.19 -76.21 -68.14
N THR A 5 24.14 -75.41 -68.36
CA THR A 5 23.80 -74.73 -69.64
C THR A 5 22.66 -73.70 -69.40
N VAL A 6 22.90 -72.38 -69.42
CA VAL A 6 22.91 -71.42 -70.55
C VAL A 6 21.52 -70.85 -70.93
N MET A 7 21.48 -69.50 -70.93
CA MET A 7 20.68 -68.54 -71.74
C MET A 7 19.30 -67.98 -71.29
N LYS A 8 19.32 -66.63 -71.21
CA LYS A 8 18.41 -65.61 -71.82
C LYS A 8 17.14 -65.11 -71.08
N LYS A 9 17.23 -63.79 -70.84
CA LYS A 9 16.28 -62.70 -71.15
C LYS A 9 15.07 -62.43 -70.24
N ALA A 10 15.00 -61.13 -69.91
CA ALA A 10 13.83 -60.25 -69.80
C ALA A 10 13.08 -60.17 -68.46
N SER A 11 13.24 -58.99 -67.85
CA SER A 11 12.17 -58.13 -67.34
C SER A 11 11.20 -58.67 -66.30
N LEU A 12 11.37 -58.27 -65.04
CA LEU A 12 10.47 -57.38 -64.29
C LEU A 12 10.83 -57.42 -62.79
N SER A 13 10.92 -56.22 -62.20
CA SER A 13 10.47 -55.86 -60.85
C SER A 13 10.54 -56.94 -59.75
N LEU A 14 11.55 -56.84 -58.87
CA LEU A 14 11.46 -56.71 -57.40
C LEU A 14 12.83 -57.09 -56.79
N LEU A 15 13.65 -56.10 -56.44
CA LEU A 15 14.68 -56.26 -55.41
C LEU A 15 14.66 -55.01 -54.53
N ALA A 16 13.59 -54.95 -53.76
CA ALA A 16 13.64 -54.30 -52.46
C ALA A 16 14.45 -55.19 -51.51
N LEU A 17 15.11 -54.53 -50.57
CA LEU A 17 15.84 -55.01 -49.41
C LEU A 17 17.34 -55.35 -49.58
N LEU A 18 18.09 -54.59 -48.75
CA LEU A 18 19.38 -54.91 -48.14
C LEU A 18 20.61 -54.69 -49.01
N ALA A 19 21.15 -53.46 -48.98
CA ALA A 19 22.53 -53.18 -48.57
C ALA A 19 22.92 -51.73 -48.88
N LEU A 20 22.77 -50.83 -47.90
CA LEU A 20 23.71 -49.72 -47.68
C LEU A 20 23.73 -49.43 -46.17
N SER A 21 24.03 -50.46 -45.37
CA SER A 21 24.62 -50.24 -44.05
C SER A 21 26.04 -49.73 -44.28
N SER A 22 26.21 -48.41 -44.32
CA SER A 22 27.50 -47.77 -44.11
C SER A 22 27.89 -48.00 -42.65
N CYS A 23 28.40 -49.19 -42.35
CA CYS A 23 29.14 -49.45 -41.13
C CYS A 23 30.46 -48.68 -41.23
N SER A 24 30.53 -47.48 -40.65
CA SER A 24 31.82 -46.97 -40.19
C SER A 24 32.25 -47.85 -39.03
N SER A 25 33.12 -48.82 -39.29
CA SER A 25 33.79 -49.57 -38.23
C SER A 25 34.73 -48.60 -37.52
N ASN A 26 34.25 -48.04 -36.41
CA ASN A 26 35.08 -47.26 -35.51
C ASN A 26 36.09 -48.23 -34.85
N ASP A 27 37.39 -48.01 -35.07
CA ASP A 27 38.52 -48.80 -34.50
C ASP A 27 38.77 -48.47 -33.01
N TYR A 28 37.72 -48.34 -32.21
CA TYR A 28 37.84 -48.10 -30.76
C TYR A 28 36.76 -48.84 -29.97
N GLU A 29 37.14 -49.34 -28.79
CA GLU A 29 36.21 -49.99 -27.87
C GLU A 29 35.41 -48.94 -27.09
N GLN A 30 34.09 -49.08 -27.08
CA GLN A 30 33.18 -48.20 -26.35
C GLN A 30 33.09 -48.66 -24.89
N MET A 31 33.52 -47.81 -23.97
CA MET A 31 33.37 -48.01 -22.52
C MET A 31 32.78 -46.73 -21.90
N PRO A 32 31.45 -46.54 -21.96
CA PRO A 32 30.83 -45.30 -21.49
C PRO A 32 31.02 -45.12 -19.99
N SER A 33 31.44 -43.93 -19.57
CA SER A 33 31.51 -43.56 -18.16
C SER A 33 30.13 -43.21 -17.63
N ALA A 34 29.84 -43.50 -16.37
CA ALA A 34 28.67 -42.95 -15.67
C ALA A 34 28.88 -41.49 -15.24
N ASN A 35 30.11 -40.97 -15.31
CA ASN A 35 30.47 -39.61 -14.88
C ASN A 35 30.43 -38.63 -16.05
N TYR A 36 29.27 -38.43 -16.67
CA TYR A 36 29.07 -37.43 -17.73
C TYR A 36 27.75 -36.67 -17.54
N SER A 37 27.63 -35.55 -18.24
CA SER A 37 26.40 -34.75 -18.33
C SER A 37 26.25 -34.20 -19.75
N GLN A 38 25.07 -33.71 -20.12
CA GLN A 38 24.82 -33.19 -21.46
C GLN A 38 25.48 -31.81 -21.67
N ARG A 39 25.81 -31.51 -22.93
CA ARG A 39 26.45 -30.24 -23.32
C ARG A 39 25.51 -29.04 -23.19
N VAL A 40 24.24 -29.21 -23.56
CA VAL A 40 23.22 -28.15 -23.47
C VAL A 40 22.83 -27.95 -22.01
N LYS A 41 22.93 -26.71 -21.53
CA LYS A 41 22.70 -26.31 -20.13
C LYS A 41 21.73 -25.14 -19.97
N SER A 42 21.29 -24.51 -21.06
CA SER A 42 20.38 -23.36 -20.99
C SER A 42 19.43 -23.32 -22.18
N LEU A 43 18.25 -22.75 -21.95
CA LEU A 43 17.28 -22.41 -22.99
C LEU A 43 17.15 -20.88 -23.03
N VAL A 44 17.43 -20.28 -24.18
CA VAL A 44 17.41 -18.83 -24.37
C VAL A 44 16.25 -18.45 -25.28
N LEU A 45 15.36 -17.59 -24.77
CA LEU A 45 14.22 -17.08 -25.49
C LEU A 45 14.52 -15.68 -26.04
N HIS A 46 14.17 -15.48 -27.29
CA HIS A 46 14.45 -14.26 -28.04
C HIS A 46 13.16 -13.71 -28.65
N TYR A 47 13.21 -12.44 -29.06
CA TYR A 47 12.34 -11.98 -30.14
C TYR A 47 13.18 -11.57 -31.35
N THR A 48 12.57 -11.60 -32.53
CA THR A 48 13.27 -11.22 -33.77
C THR A 48 13.30 -9.72 -34.04
N ALA A 49 12.36 -8.96 -33.46
CA ALA A 49 12.16 -7.52 -33.67
C ALA A 49 11.77 -7.10 -35.09
N ILE A 50 11.55 -8.08 -35.98
CA ILE A 50 11.23 -7.91 -37.41
C ILE A 50 10.20 -8.98 -37.81
N ASP A 51 9.47 -8.73 -38.89
CA ASP A 51 8.48 -9.68 -39.44
C ASP A 51 9.09 -11.04 -39.82
N TYR A 52 8.23 -12.03 -40.04
CA TYR A 52 8.61 -13.41 -40.35
C TYR A 52 9.53 -13.50 -41.57
N GLU A 53 9.18 -12.87 -42.70
CA GLU A 53 10.03 -12.93 -43.90
C GLU A 53 11.43 -12.38 -43.64
N LYS A 54 11.56 -11.24 -42.97
CA LYS A 54 12.87 -10.69 -42.62
C LYS A 54 13.60 -11.56 -41.60
N SER A 55 12.88 -12.18 -40.67
CA SER A 55 13.44 -13.12 -39.68
C SER A 55 14.05 -14.34 -40.39
N VAL A 56 13.34 -14.93 -41.35
CA VAL A 56 13.86 -16.04 -42.17
C VAL A 56 15.11 -15.61 -42.92
N ARG A 57 15.10 -14.45 -43.58
CA ARG A 57 16.30 -13.94 -44.28
C ARG A 57 17.46 -13.68 -43.33
N ALA A 58 17.21 -13.24 -42.10
CA ALA A 58 18.26 -12.96 -41.13
C ALA A 58 18.89 -14.24 -40.54
N LEU A 59 18.07 -15.28 -40.30
CA LEU A 59 18.47 -16.49 -39.58
C LEU A 59 18.89 -17.65 -40.50
N VAL A 60 18.51 -17.63 -41.78
CA VAL A 60 18.78 -18.72 -42.75
C VAL A 60 19.82 -18.33 -43.81
N GLU A 61 19.85 -17.08 -44.26
CA GLU A 61 20.85 -16.64 -45.24
C GLU A 61 22.25 -16.54 -44.58
N PRO A 62 23.35 -16.72 -45.35
CA PRO A 62 24.71 -16.72 -44.81
C PRO A 62 25.18 -15.31 -44.40
N LYS A 63 24.64 -14.81 -43.28
CA LYS A 63 24.88 -13.47 -42.71
C LYS A 63 25.42 -13.51 -41.27
N GLY A 64 25.62 -14.69 -40.69
CA GLY A 64 26.35 -14.89 -39.42
C GLY A 64 25.51 -14.81 -38.13
N LEU A 65 24.19 -14.91 -38.21
CA LEU A 65 23.29 -15.10 -37.05
C LEU A 65 22.37 -16.29 -37.35
N SER A 66 22.08 -17.12 -36.35
CA SER A 66 21.13 -18.24 -36.48
C SER A 66 20.54 -18.61 -35.12
N SER A 67 19.42 -19.32 -35.11
CA SER A 67 18.81 -19.90 -33.91
C SER A 67 18.51 -21.40 -34.14
N HIS A 68 18.14 -22.12 -33.10
CA HIS A 68 17.72 -23.50 -33.25
C HIS A 68 16.28 -23.57 -33.76
N TYR A 69 15.42 -22.70 -33.23
CA TYR A 69 14.01 -22.64 -33.58
C TYR A 69 13.57 -21.22 -33.94
N LEU A 70 12.60 -21.13 -34.84
CA LEU A 70 11.85 -19.92 -35.18
C LEU A 70 10.35 -20.20 -35.03
N VAL A 71 9.65 -19.34 -34.28
CA VAL A 71 8.21 -19.40 -34.07
C VAL A 71 7.56 -18.10 -34.61
N PRO A 72 6.74 -18.17 -35.66
CA PRO A 72 6.08 -17.03 -36.28
C PRO A 72 4.93 -16.47 -35.41
N GLU A 73 4.47 -15.26 -35.72
CA GLU A 73 3.31 -14.62 -35.09
C GLU A 73 2.05 -14.83 -35.95
N GLY A 74 0.91 -15.15 -35.34
CA GLY A 74 -0.36 -15.23 -36.05
C GLY A 74 -0.78 -13.86 -36.59
N GLY A 75 -1.21 -13.83 -37.86
CA GLY A 75 -1.62 -12.58 -38.52
C GLY A 75 -0.47 -11.72 -39.07
N ASP A 76 0.80 -12.18 -39.00
CA ASP A 76 1.90 -11.57 -39.74
C ASP A 76 1.64 -11.70 -41.26
N PRO A 77 1.50 -10.58 -42.01
CA PRO A 77 1.22 -10.62 -43.45
C PRO A 77 2.30 -11.31 -44.29
N SER A 78 3.51 -11.45 -43.75
CA SER A 78 4.64 -12.11 -44.40
C SER A 78 4.71 -13.61 -44.11
N TYR A 79 3.89 -14.13 -43.19
CA TYR A 79 3.81 -15.55 -42.85
C TYR A 79 2.82 -16.29 -43.77
N PRO A 80 3.26 -17.30 -44.55
CA PRO A 80 2.47 -17.87 -45.66
C PRO A 80 1.54 -19.02 -45.28
N TYR A 81 1.41 -19.37 -44.00
CA TYR A 81 0.60 -20.50 -43.54
C TYR A 81 -0.54 -20.04 -42.64
N ASP A 82 -1.66 -20.74 -42.69
CA ASP A 82 -2.84 -20.41 -41.88
C ASP A 82 -2.64 -20.74 -40.39
N ASP A 83 -1.96 -21.86 -40.09
CA ASP A 83 -1.64 -22.29 -38.72
C ASP A 83 -0.20 -21.94 -38.31
N ILE A 84 0.04 -21.66 -37.03
CA ILE A 84 1.37 -21.38 -36.49
C ILE A 84 2.21 -22.66 -36.47
N LYS A 85 3.33 -22.66 -37.19
CA LYS A 85 4.29 -23.76 -37.28
C LYS A 85 5.59 -23.41 -36.57
N ILE A 86 6.27 -24.43 -36.04
CA ILE A 86 7.60 -24.31 -35.47
C ILE A 86 8.62 -24.74 -36.52
N PHE A 87 9.61 -23.90 -36.80
CA PHE A 87 10.68 -24.21 -37.76
C PHE A 87 11.97 -24.47 -37.01
N GLN A 88 12.53 -25.68 -37.16
CA GLN A 88 13.90 -25.98 -36.72
C GLN A 88 14.87 -25.52 -37.80
N LEU A 89 15.75 -24.57 -37.47
CA LEU A 89 16.72 -23.99 -38.39
C LEU A 89 18.11 -24.64 -38.23
N VAL A 90 18.47 -25.02 -37.01
CA VAL A 90 19.73 -25.70 -36.67
C VAL A 90 19.41 -26.89 -35.76
N ASP A 91 20.06 -28.03 -36.01
CA ASP A 91 19.94 -29.21 -35.16
C ASP A 91 20.43 -28.91 -33.73
N GLU A 92 19.77 -29.42 -32.69
CA GLU A 92 20.15 -29.17 -31.28
C GLU A 92 21.57 -29.69 -30.93
N HIS A 93 22.14 -30.61 -31.72
CA HIS A 93 23.52 -31.08 -31.57
C HIS A 93 24.55 -30.12 -32.17
N ASP A 94 24.11 -29.29 -33.11
CA ASP A 94 24.95 -28.30 -33.78
C ASP A 94 24.83 -26.95 -33.09
N ARG A 95 25.84 -26.10 -33.31
CA ARG A 95 25.90 -24.79 -32.69
C ARG A 95 25.13 -23.74 -33.52
N ALA A 96 24.06 -23.18 -32.97
CA ALA A 96 23.46 -21.94 -33.49
C ALA A 96 24.14 -20.67 -32.92
N TRP A 97 24.14 -19.58 -33.67
CA TRP A 97 24.81 -18.32 -33.30
C TRP A 97 23.79 -17.27 -32.86
N HIS A 98 23.13 -17.48 -31.71
CA HIS A 98 22.02 -16.62 -31.24
C HIS A 98 22.38 -15.75 -30.02
N ALA A 99 23.20 -16.23 -29.09
CA ALA A 99 23.50 -15.54 -27.83
C ALA A 99 24.57 -14.44 -27.99
N GLY A 100 25.60 -14.67 -28.80
CA GLY A 100 26.76 -13.76 -28.92
C GLY A 100 27.52 -13.58 -27.59
N ASP A 101 28.08 -12.39 -27.34
CA ASP A 101 28.69 -12.03 -26.05
C ASP A 101 27.65 -12.15 -24.92
N SER A 102 27.80 -13.19 -24.10
CA SER A 102 26.79 -13.62 -23.15
C SER A 102 27.42 -14.22 -21.89
N TYR A 103 26.71 -14.09 -20.78
CA TYR A 103 27.08 -14.65 -19.49
C TYR A 103 25.85 -15.19 -18.76
N TRP A 104 25.93 -16.40 -18.21
CA TRP A 104 24.95 -16.89 -17.23
C TRP A 104 25.58 -17.93 -16.30
N GLN A 105 25.38 -17.79 -14.99
CA GLN A 105 25.74 -18.81 -13.98
C GLN A 105 27.14 -19.44 -14.13
N GLY A 106 28.15 -18.62 -14.42
CA GLY A 106 29.56 -19.04 -14.52
C GLY A 106 30.03 -19.31 -15.94
N ARG A 107 29.11 -19.34 -16.91
CA ARG A 107 29.40 -19.66 -18.31
C ARG A 107 29.44 -18.39 -19.15
N THR A 108 30.32 -18.39 -20.13
CA THR A 108 30.38 -17.39 -21.19
C THR A 108 30.19 -18.09 -22.54
N GLU A 109 29.96 -17.31 -23.60
CA GLU A 109 29.82 -17.84 -24.97
C GLU A 109 28.69 -18.88 -25.09
N LEU A 110 27.49 -18.52 -24.62
CA LEU A 110 26.39 -19.49 -24.43
C LEU A 110 25.94 -20.21 -25.70
N ASN A 111 26.25 -19.69 -26.90
CA ASN A 111 26.04 -20.37 -28.19
C ASN A 111 26.45 -21.86 -28.14
N ASP A 112 27.55 -22.17 -27.46
CA ASP A 112 28.13 -23.51 -27.40
C ASP A 112 27.37 -24.48 -26.47
N SER A 113 26.47 -24.00 -25.64
CA SER A 113 25.80 -24.79 -24.59
C SER A 113 24.34 -24.42 -24.37
N SER A 114 23.69 -23.74 -25.31
CA SER A 114 22.29 -23.34 -25.18
C SER A 114 21.49 -23.60 -26.42
N ILE A 115 20.20 -23.85 -26.23
CA ILE A 115 19.21 -23.87 -27.32
C ILE A 115 18.55 -22.48 -27.38
N GLY A 116 18.29 -22.00 -28.59
CA GLY A 116 17.76 -20.67 -28.85
C GLY A 116 16.45 -20.74 -29.61
N ILE A 117 15.40 -20.13 -29.06
CA ILE A 117 14.09 -19.99 -29.70
C ILE A 117 13.88 -18.52 -30.07
N GLU A 118 13.82 -18.24 -31.37
CA GLU A 118 13.46 -16.94 -31.92
C GLU A 118 11.96 -16.86 -32.10
N ILE A 119 11.35 -15.84 -31.51
CA ILE A 119 9.90 -15.64 -31.53
C ILE A 119 9.62 -14.37 -32.33
N VAL A 120 8.86 -14.47 -33.41
CA VAL A 120 8.50 -13.29 -34.20
C VAL A 120 7.63 -12.39 -33.35
N ASN A 121 8.17 -11.23 -33.00
CA ASN A 121 7.45 -10.18 -32.30
C ASN A 121 8.15 -8.85 -32.54
N VAL A 122 7.40 -7.80 -32.86
CA VAL A 122 7.96 -6.54 -33.43
C VAL A 122 7.70 -5.34 -32.52
N PRO A 123 8.65 -4.97 -31.64
CA PRO A 123 8.52 -3.78 -30.81
C PRO A 123 8.75 -2.50 -31.63
N LYS A 124 8.06 -1.42 -31.25
CA LYS A 124 8.21 -0.08 -31.88
C LYS A 124 9.05 0.81 -30.99
N CYS A 125 10.25 1.17 -31.42
CA CYS A 125 11.17 1.99 -30.62
C CYS A 125 11.47 3.35 -31.28
N GLN A 126 11.51 4.40 -30.47
CA GLN A 126 11.93 5.75 -30.85
C GLN A 126 13.14 6.17 -30.01
N TRP A 127 14.12 6.82 -30.64
CA TRP A 127 15.36 7.27 -29.99
C TRP A 127 15.29 8.78 -29.71
N ASP A 128 15.72 9.21 -28.52
CA ASP A 128 15.94 10.64 -28.26
C ASP A 128 17.28 11.06 -28.90
N THR A 129 17.20 11.81 -30.00
CA THR A 129 18.36 12.26 -30.78
C THR A 129 19.24 13.27 -30.05
N ARG A 130 18.84 13.74 -28.85
CA ARG A 130 19.60 14.73 -28.05
C ARG A 130 20.57 14.10 -27.05
N GLN A 131 20.52 12.79 -26.84
CA GLN A 131 21.40 12.08 -25.91
C GLN A 131 22.24 11.04 -26.65
N GLN A 132 23.46 10.76 -26.18
CA GLN A 132 24.27 9.71 -26.79
C GLN A 132 23.57 8.34 -26.64
N PRO A 133 23.56 7.49 -27.68
CA PRO A 133 22.99 6.16 -27.59
C PRO A 133 23.74 5.37 -26.51
N GLY A 134 23.03 4.89 -25.50
CA GLY A 134 23.57 3.88 -24.58
C GLY A 134 23.92 2.59 -25.32
N ARG A 135 24.82 1.78 -24.75
CA ARG A 135 25.19 0.48 -25.35
C ARG A 135 24.09 -0.57 -25.22
N ALA A 136 23.25 -0.46 -24.20
CA ALA A 136 22.12 -1.35 -23.98
C ALA A 136 20.92 -0.97 -24.83
N GLU A 137 20.20 -1.97 -25.37
CA GLU A 137 18.94 -1.78 -26.08
C GLU A 137 17.80 -1.27 -25.17
N HIS A 138 18.02 -1.18 -23.85
CA HIS A 138 17.18 -0.54 -22.82
C HIS A 138 17.84 0.69 -22.17
N GLY A 139 17.07 1.73 -21.88
CA GLY A 139 17.54 2.92 -21.17
C GLY A 139 16.71 4.18 -21.46
N GLU A 140 16.95 5.25 -20.70
CA GLU A 140 16.17 6.50 -20.76
C GLU A 140 16.18 7.19 -22.14
N ASN A 141 17.13 6.85 -23.01
CA ASN A 141 17.33 7.46 -24.33
C ASN A 141 16.55 6.77 -25.46
N ARG A 142 15.78 5.73 -25.13
CA ARG A 142 15.01 4.94 -26.10
C ARG A 142 13.64 4.57 -25.52
N LEU A 143 12.58 5.06 -26.14
CA LEU A 143 11.20 4.72 -25.79
C LEU A 143 10.72 3.59 -26.71
N CYS A 144 10.54 2.39 -26.16
CA CYS A 144 9.99 1.23 -26.88
C CYS A 144 8.56 0.92 -26.42
N THR A 145 7.68 0.64 -27.38
CA THR A 145 6.38 0.02 -27.17
C THR A 145 6.48 -1.44 -27.58
N PHE A 146 6.28 -2.34 -26.61
CA PHE A 146 6.29 -3.78 -26.83
C PHE A 146 4.84 -4.27 -26.98
N PRO A 147 4.49 -4.93 -28.10
CA PRO A 147 3.18 -5.58 -28.23
C PRO A 147 3.09 -6.83 -27.36
N ASP A 148 1.86 -7.28 -27.11
CA ASP A 148 1.59 -8.57 -26.49
C ASP A 148 1.91 -9.69 -27.47
N TYR A 149 2.41 -10.81 -26.97
CA TYR A 149 2.62 -11.99 -27.79
C TYR A 149 1.27 -12.65 -28.10
N ASP A 150 1.15 -13.22 -29.29
CA ASP A 150 0.00 -14.01 -29.70
C ASP A 150 -0.19 -15.22 -28.75
N PRO A 151 -1.37 -15.41 -28.14
CA PRO A 151 -1.62 -16.56 -27.25
C PRO A 151 -1.38 -17.92 -27.90
N GLU A 152 -1.70 -18.11 -29.18
CA GLU A 152 -1.47 -19.38 -29.87
C GLU A 152 0.04 -19.60 -30.10
N GLN A 153 0.76 -18.54 -30.47
CA GLN A 153 2.21 -18.54 -30.57
C GLN A 153 2.87 -18.93 -29.25
N ILE A 154 2.45 -18.33 -28.12
CA ILE A 154 3.00 -18.63 -26.80
C ILE A 154 2.70 -20.07 -26.38
N GLN A 155 1.52 -20.60 -26.71
CA GLN A 155 1.20 -21.99 -26.46
C GLN A 155 2.17 -22.94 -27.21
N LYS A 156 2.53 -22.63 -28.46
CA LYS A 156 3.56 -23.36 -29.21
C LYS A 156 4.95 -23.24 -28.60
N VAL A 157 5.32 -22.07 -28.09
CA VAL A 157 6.59 -21.87 -27.39
C VAL A 157 6.65 -22.70 -26.10
N ILE A 158 5.55 -22.78 -25.34
CA ILE A 158 5.46 -23.60 -24.12
C ILE A 158 5.63 -25.09 -24.47
N GLU A 159 4.88 -25.59 -25.45
CA GLU A 159 4.96 -26.99 -25.91
C GLU A 159 6.41 -27.34 -26.33
N LEU A 160 7.02 -26.50 -27.16
CA LEU A 160 8.40 -26.69 -27.59
C LEU A 160 9.40 -26.64 -26.43
N ALA A 161 9.26 -25.68 -25.52
CA ALA A 161 10.14 -25.57 -24.37
C ALA A 161 10.05 -26.80 -23.46
N GLN A 162 8.85 -27.31 -23.21
CA GLN A 162 8.65 -28.55 -22.45
C GLN A 162 9.33 -29.74 -23.12
N GLU A 163 9.19 -29.88 -24.44
CA GLU A 163 9.85 -30.95 -25.20
C GLU A 163 11.38 -30.84 -25.17
N ILE A 164 11.93 -29.63 -25.30
CA ILE A 164 13.37 -29.37 -25.19
C ILE A 164 13.87 -29.76 -23.80
N LEU A 165 13.18 -29.31 -22.74
CA LEU A 165 13.55 -29.62 -21.36
C LEU A 165 13.47 -31.13 -21.07
N ALA A 166 12.53 -31.85 -21.69
CA ALA A 166 12.44 -33.30 -21.58
C ALA A 166 13.63 -34.02 -22.26
N ARG A 167 14.14 -33.49 -23.39
CA ARG A 167 15.35 -34.01 -24.07
C ARG A 167 16.64 -33.63 -23.36
N HIS A 168 16.65 -32.46 -22.70
CA HIS A 168 17.79 -31.87 -22.01
C HIS A 168 17.51 -31.67 -20.51
N PRO A 169 17.43 -32.75 -19.72
CA PRO A 169 17.06 -32.68 -18.30
C PRO A 169 18.08 -31.94 -17.42
N ASP A 170 19.29 -31.68 -17.95
CA ASP A 170 20.32 -30.90 -17.27
C ASP A 170 20.08 -29.38 -17.32
N ILE A 171 19.08 -28.91 -18.07
CA ILE A 171 18.67 -27.50 -18.05
C ILE A 171 17.87 -27.24 -16.77
N HIS A 172 18.51 -26.60 -15.81
CA HIS A 172 17.87 -26.21 -14.56
C HIS A 172 16.79 -25.12 -14.82
N PRO A 173 15.70 -25.03 -14.04
CA PRO A 173 14.68 -23.99 -14.21
C PRO A 173 15.23 -22.55 -14.24
N THR A 174 16.28 -22.26 -13.47
CA THR A 174 16.94 -20.94 -13.47
C THR A 174 17.86 -20.72 -14.67
N ALA A 175 17.98 -21.68 -15.58
CA ALA A 175 18.73 -21.60 -16.85
C ALA A 175 17.80 -21.53 -18.07
N VAL A 176 16.50 -21.30 -17.86
CA VAL A 176 15.57 -20.82 -18.89
C VAL A 176 15.51 -19.30 -18.77
N VAL A 177 16.02 -18.60 -19.77
CA VAL A 177 16.38 -17.18 -19.68
C VAL A 177 16.03 -16.42 -20.95
N GLY A 178 15.84 -15.11 -20.83
CA GLY A 178 15.77 -14.23 -21.99
C GLY A 178 17.18 -13.89 -22.51
N HIS A 179 17.28 -13.46 -23.76
CA HIS A 179 18.55 -12.91 -24.27
C HIS A 179 19.02 -11.71 -23.43
N SER A 180 18.06 -10.90 -22.96
CA SER A 180 18.29 -9.78 -22.05
C SER A 180 18.91 -10.18 -20.71
N ASP A 181 18.66 -11.38 -20.19
CA ASP A 181 19.27 -11.82 -18.94
C ASP A 181 20.77 -12.10 -19.13
N ILE A 182 21.10 -12.77 -20.23
CA ILE A 182 22.47 -13.24 -20.50
C ILE A 182 23.34 -12.17 -21.17
N ALA A 183 22.72 -11.15 -21.77
CA ALA A 183 23.37 -10.07 -22.48
C ALA A 183 22.78 -8.70 -22.05
N PHE A 184 22.52 -8.52 -20.76
CA PHE A 184 21.84 -7.34 -20.19
C PHE A 184 22.51 -5.99 -20.47
N MET A 185 23.76 -5.95 -20.93
CA MET A 185 24.40 -4.68 -21.35
C MET A 185 24.10 -4.28 -22.79
N ARG A 186 23.44 -5.17 -23.55
CA ARG A 186 23.25 -5.06 -25.00
C ARG A 186 21.80 -5.33 -25.39
N LYS A 187 21.16 -6.32 -24.79
CA LYS A 187 19.88 -6.88 -25.26
C LYS A 187 18.73 -6.64 -24.29
N ASN A 188 17.53 -6.51 -24.85
CA ASN A 188 16.29 -6.31 -24.11
C ASN A 188 15.18 -7.31 -24.49
N ASP A 189 15.45 -8.27 -25.37
CA ASP A 189 14.52 -9.33 -25.77
C ASP A 189 14.51 -10.50 -24.75
N PRO A 190 13.38 -11.21 -24.57
CA PRO A 190 12.10 -11.12 -25.27
C PRO A 190 11.19 -9.96 -24.78
N GLY A 191 11.72 -9.05 -23.96
CA GLY A 191 11.02 -7.83 -23.55
C GLY A 191 10.00 -8.03 -22.42
N PRO A 192 9.47 -6.92 -21.88
CA PRO A 192 8.62 -6.92 -20.68
C PRO A 192 7.23 -7.54 -20.88
N ARG A 193 6.80 -7.78 -22.13
CA ARG A 193 5.50 -8.38 -22.43
C ARG A 193 5.58 -9.90 -22.65
N PHE A 194 6.77 -10.48 -22.56
CA PHE A 194 6.92 -11.92 -22.63
C PHE A 194 6.34 -12.59 -21.38
N PRO A 195 5.48 -13.62 -21.50
CA PRO A 195 4.67 -14.11 -20.40
C PRO A 195 5.40 -15.14 -19.52
N TRP A 196 6.50 -14.75 -18.89
CA TRP A 196 7.35 -15.63 -18.05
C TRP A 196 6.57 -16.40 -16.98
N TYR A 197 5.65 -15.75 -16.28
CA TYR A 197 4.84 -16.42 -15.26
C TYR A 197 3.93 -17.52 -15.82
N GLN A 198 3.39 -17.33 -17.04
CA GLN A 198 2.58 -18.33 -17.72
C GLN A 198 3.41 -19.57 -18.06
N LEU A 199 4.65 -19.37 -18.56
CA LEU A 199 5.59 -20.47 -18.81
C LEU A 199 5.91 -21.23 -17.52
N TYR A 200 6.20 -20.50 -16.43
CA TYR A 200 6.48 -21.11 -15.13
C TYR A 200 5.31 -21.95 -14.62
N GLN A 201 4.07 -21.49 -14.77
CA GLN A 201 2.87 -22.25 -14.41
C GLN A 201 2.75 -23.57 -15.18
N GLN A 202 3.37 -23.65 -16.36
CA GLN A 202 3.45 -24.85 -17.20
C GLN A 202 4.74 -25.65 -16.98
N GLY A 203 5.50 -25.34 -15.93
CA GLY A 203 6.74 -26.04 -15.57
C GLY A 203 7.98 -25.59 -16.36
N VAL A 204 7.91 -24.47 -17.07
CA VAL A 204 9.01 -23.92 -17.87
C VAL A 204 9.62 -22.71 -17.16
N GLY A 205 10.85 -22.87 -16.69
CA GLY A 205 11.62 -21.78 -16.06
C GLY A 205 11.36 -21.57 -14.57
N ALA A 206 11.92 -20.49 -14.03
CA ALA A 206 11.90 -20.20 -12.60
C ALA A 206 10.92 -19.07 -12.25
N TRP A 207 10.35 -19.15 -11.04
CA TRP A 207 9.61 -18.05 -10.41
C TRP A 207 9.76 -18.09 -8.88
N TYR A 208 9.56 -16.95 -8.23
CA TYR A 208 9.59 -16.84 -6.76
C TYR A 208 8.23 -17.19 -6.13
N GLU A 209 8.25 -17.52 -4.84
CA GLU A 209 7.02 -17.66 -4.05
C GLU A 209 6.56 -16.31 -3.48
N GLN A 210 5.26 -16.01 -3.61
CA GLN A 210 4.72 -14.71 -3.22
C GLN A 210 4.88 -14.43 -1.71
N ALA A 211 4.73 -15.45 -0.87
CA ALA A 211 4.90 -15.33 0.58
C ALA A 211 6.35 -15.00 0.97
N THR A 212 7.33 -15.64 0.31
CA THR A 212 8.76 -15.37 0.50
C THR A 212 9.11 -13.96 0.03
N LEU A 213 8.63 -13.55 -1.15
CA LEU A 213 8.81 -12.19 -1.63
C LEU A 213 8.27 -11.17 -0.61
N ALA A 214 7.05 -11.36 -0.11
CA ALA A 214 6.46 -10.47 0.88
C ALA A 214 7.28 -10.39 2.18
N ARG A 215 7.87 -11.52 2.62
CA ARG A 215 8.74 -11.57 3.81
C ARG A 215 10.01 -10.75 3.62
N PHE A 216 10.76 -10.98 2.54
CA PHE A 216 11.97 -10.19 2.25
C PHE A 216 11.64 -8.72 1.96
N TRP A 217 10.52 -8.45 1.28
CA TRP A 217 10.12 -7.08 0.97
C TRP A 217 9.83 -6.27 2.23
N ARG A 218 9.10 -6.84 3.19
CA ARG A 218 8.90 -6.20 4.50
C ARG A 218 10.23 -5.94 5.21
N GLN A 219 11.15 -6.89 5.18
CA GLN A 219 12.48 -6.70 5.78
C GLN A 219 13.25 -5.56 5.11
N PHE A 220 13.33 -5.57 3.78
CA PHE A 220 14.11 -4.61 3.01
C PHE A 220 13.44 -3.23 2.93
N ASN A 221 12.14 -3.11 3.23
CA ASN A 221 11.50 -1.80 3.45
C ASN A 221 12.00 -1.15 4.74
N LEU A 222 12.23 -1.93 5.80
CA LEU A 222 12.76 -1.43 7.07
C LEU A 222 14.25 -1.13 6.98
N GLN A 223 15.00 -1.98 6.28
CA GLN A 223 16.44 -1.89 6.13
C GLN A 223 16.83 -2.25 4.68
N PRO A 224 16.97 -1.24 3.80
CA PRO A 224 17.28 -1.48 2.38
C PRO A 224 18.59 -2.24 2.18
N VAL A 225 18.59 -3.12 1.18
CA VAL A 225 19.79 -3.84 0.73
C VAL A 225 20.77 -2.86 0.09
N ARG A 226 22.03 -2.86 0.57
CA ARG A 226 23.08 -2.03 -0.01
C ARG A 226 23.44 -2.53 -1.42
N ILE A 227 23.91 -1.62 -2.28
CA ILE A 227 24.17 -1.93 -3.69
C ILE A 227 25.18 -3.07 -3.86
N GLY A 228 26.26 -3.10 -3.07
CA GLY A 228 27.24 -4.20 -3.13
C GLY A 228 26.62 -5.56 -2.87
N LEU A 229 25.77 -5.66 -1.84
CA LEU A 229 25.06 -6.90 -1.52
C LEU A 229 24.04 -7.27 -2.61
N LEU A 230 23.33 -6.30 -3.19
CA LEU A 230 22.41 -6.56 -4.31
C LEU A 230 23.14 -7.08 -5.55
N GLN A 231 24.29 -6.49 -5.90
CA GLN A 231 25.13 -6.94 -7.00
C GLN A 231 25.61 -8.38 -6.76
N ALA A 232 26.04 -8.70 -5.54
CA ALA A 232 26.38 -10.06 -5.13
C ALA A 232 25.19 -11.03 -5.24
N ALA A 233 23.99 -10.58 -4.87
CA ALA A 233 22.77 -11.39 -4.98
C ALA A 233 22.38 -11.66 -6.45
N LEU A 234 22.43 -10.65 -7.32
CA LEU A 234 22.22 -10.81 -8.76
C LEU A 234 23.25 -11.76 -9.39
N ARG A 235 24.52 -11.63 -8.99
CA ARG A 235 25.60 -12.53 -9.38
C ARG A 235 25.32 -13.97 -8.96
N ALA A 236 24.93 -14.17 -7.70
CA ALA A 236 24.63 -15.49 -7.15
C ALA A 236 23.46 -16.16 -7.87
N TYR A 237 22.45 -15.39 -8.30
CA TYR A 237 21.34 -15.93 -9.06
C TYR A 237 21.72 -16.34 -10.49
N GLY A 238 22.56 -15.55 -11.16
CA GLY A 238 23.09 -15.91 -12.48
C GLY A 238 23.64 -14.78 -13.33
N TYR A 239 23.38 -13.51 -13.00
CA TYR A 239 23.80 -12.39 -13.83
C TYR A 239 25.31 -12.17 -13.80
N GLY A 240 25.84 -11.66 -14.91
CA GLY A 240 27.26 -11.30 -15.07
C GLY A 240 27.67 -9.98 -14.40
N VAL A 241 27.01 -9.60 -13.30
CA VAL A 241 27.27 -8.34 -12.59
C VAL A 241 28.53 -8.45 -11.73
N ILE A 242 29.42 -7.48 -11.82
CA ILE A 242 30.59 -7.34 -10.96
C ILE A 242 30.20 -6.49 -9.76
N GLU A 243 30.55 -6.95 -8.55
CA GLU A 243 30.32 -6.19 -7.32
C GLU A 243 31.27 -4.99 -7.25
N THR A 244 30.70 -3.78 -7.38
CA THR A 244 31.43 -2.50 -7.28
C THR A 244 31.03 -1.69 -6.05
N GLY A 245 29.90 -2.03 -5.42
CA GLY A 245 29.31 -1.27 -4.31
C GLY A 245 28.60 0.02 -4.75
N VAL A 246 28.65 0.37 -6.04
CA VAL A 246 28.10 1.61 -6.60
C VAL A 246 26.97 1.27 -7.57
N TYR A 247 25.92 2.08 -7.58
CA TYR A 247 24.82 1.94 -8.53
C TYR A 247 25.26 2.44 -9.91
N ASP A 248 25.92 1.56 -10.66
CA ASP A 248 26.54 1.81 -11.97
C ASP A 248 25.67 1.29 -13.13
N GLU A 249 26.14 1.47 -14.37
CA GLU A 249 25.40 1.10 -15.59
C GLU A 249 25.08 -0.40 -15.64
N GLN A 250 26.03 -1.28 -15.27
CA GLN A 250 25.77 -2.72 -15.22
C GLN A 250 24.67 -3.08 -14.22
N THR A 251 24.62 -2.40 -13.07
CA THR A 251 23.60 -2.66 -12.04
C THR A 251 22.23 -2.27 -12.56
N ARG A 252 22.11 -1.06 -13.13
CA ARG A 252 20.85 -0.58 -13.73
C ARG A 252 20.39 -1.50 -14.86
N SER A 253 21.30 -1.90 -15.73
CA SER A 253 21.01 -2.74 -16.88
C SER A 253 20.61 -4.16 -16.49
N ALA A 254 21.28 -4.76 -15.50
CA ALA A 254 20.92 -6.07 -14.96
C ALA A 254 19.59 -6.04 -14.22
N LEU A 255 19.32 -5.00 -13.42
CA LEU A 255 18.02 -4.83 -12.76
C LEU A 255 16.89 -4.65 -13.78
N SER A 256 17.13 -3.93 -14.88
CA SER A 256 16.14 -3.80 -15.96
C SER A 256 15.84 -5.15 -16.61
N ALA A 257 16.87 -5.97 -16.90
CA ALA A 257 16.68 -7.33 -17.43
C ALA A 257 15.93 -8.23 -16.43
N PHE A 258 16.37 -8.22 -15.18
CA PHE A 258 15.71 -8.94 -14.09
C PHE A 258 14.24 -8.57 -13.94
N GLN A 259 13.93 -7.27 -13.99
CA GLN A 259 12.55 -6.80 -13.92
C GLN A 259 11.73 -7.23 -15.14
N MET A 260 12.28 -7.20 -16.36
CA MET A 260 11.56 -7.73 -17.55
C MET A 260 11.20 -9.21 -17.37
N HIS A 261 12.04 -9.98 -16.70
CA HIS A 261 11.80 -11.39 -16.43
C HIS A 261 10.80 -11.60 -15.27
N PHE A 262 11.10 -11.06 -14.09
CA PHE A 262 10.42 -11.44 -12.84
C PHE A 262 9.44 -10.38 -12.31
N LEU A 263 9.52 -9.13 -12.77
CA LEU A 263 8.66 -8.02 -12.36
C LEU A 263 8.19 -7.18 -13.57
N PRO A 264 7.57 -7.80 -14.61
CA PRO A 264 7.34 -7.15 -15.90
C PRO A 264 6.42 -5.91 -15.85
N TRP A 265 5.65 -5.74 -14.78
CA TRP A 265 4.85 -4.54 -14.50
C TRP A 265 5.68 -3.34 -14.00
N LYS A 266 6.99 -3.52 -13.77
CA LYS A 266 7.88 -2.53 -13.15
C LYS A 266 9.31 -2.64 -13.69
N VAL A 267 9.50 -2.21 -14.93
CA VAL A 267 10.80 -2.22 -15.62
C VAL A 267 11.36 -0.80 -15.67
N ASP A 268 12.00 -0.36 -14.59
CA ASP A 268 12.61 0.96 -14.45
C ASP A 268 14.13 0.92 -14.19
N GLY A 269 14.69 -0.27 -14.01
CA GLY A 269 16.09 -0.53 -13.70
C GLY A 269 16.53 -0.08 -12.31
N LYS A 270 15.62 0.39 -11.46
CA LYS A 270 15.94 0.95 -10.14
C LYS A 270 16.08 -0.13 -9.08
N ASN A 271 16.96 0.13 -8.11
CA ASN A 271 17.00 -0.66 -6.88
C ASN A 271 15.94 -0.14 -5.91
N ASP A 272 14.92 -0.95 -5.68
CA ASP A 272 14.00 -0.81 -4.55
C ASP A 272 13.81 -2.13 -3.81
N SER A 273 13.21 -2.03 -2.62
CA SER A 273 13.04 -3.15 -1.71
C SER A 273 12.23 -4.30 -2.30
N GLN A 274 11.30 -4.03 -3.21
CA GLN A 274 10.52 -5.08 -3.89
C GLN A 274 11.39 -5.84 -4.91
N THR A 275 12.21 -5.12 -5.67
CA THR A 275 13.15 -5.70 -6.63
C THR A 275 14.21 -6.53 -5.91
N SER A 276 14.80 -5.98 -4.84
CA SER A 276 15.72 -6.71 -3.96
C SER A 276 15.06 -7.96 -3.35
N ALA A 277 13.81 -7.86 -2.90
CA ALA A 277 13.09 -8.99 -2.32
C ALA A 277 12.82 -10.11 -3.34
N ALA A 278 12.51 -9.77 -4.59
CA ALA A 278 12.35 -10.77 -5.65
C ALA A 278 13.65 -11.54 -5.91
N VAL A 279 14.80 -10.86 -5.95
CA VAL A 279 16.12 -11.52 -6.10
C VAL A 279 16.36 -12.50 -4.94
N PHE A 280 16.16 -12.05 -3.69
CA PHE A 280 16.37 -12.90 -2.52
C PHE A 280 15.34 -14.04 -2.40
N ALA A 281 14.10 -13.83 -2.86
CA ALA A 281 13.09 -14.88 -2.90
C ALA A 281 13.42 -15.99 -3.92
N LEU A 282 14.02 -15.63 -5.05
CA LEU A 282 14.53 -16.59 -6.01
C LEU A 282 15.76 -17.34 -5.46
N LEU A 283 16.68 -16.63 -4.80
CA LEU A 283 17.83 -17.24 -4.15
C LEU A 283 17.40 -18.24 -3.06
N GLU A 284 16.39 -17.91 -2.25
CA GLU A 284 15.86 -18.84 -1.24
C GLU A 284 15.39 -20.15 -1.85
N ARG A 285 14.69 -20.05 -2.98
CA ARG A 285 14.08 -21.22 -3.61
C ARG A 285 15.08 -22.09 -4.35
N TYR A 286 16.04 -21.47 -5.05
CA TYR A 286 16.89 -22.19 -6.00
C TYR A 286 18.36 -22.28 -5.57
N PHE A 287 18.80 -21.43 -4.64
CA PHE A 287 20.19 -21.34 -4.18
C PHE A 287 20.30 -21.06 -2.67
N PRO A 288 19.70 -21.89 -1.79
CA PRO A 288 19.64 -21.62 -0.35
C PRO A 288 21.02 -21.46 0.30
N ASP A 289 22.03 -22.22 -0.14
CA ASP A 289 23.40 -22.11 0.40
C ASP A 289 24.05 -20.74 0.07
N GLN A 290 23.77 -20.20 -1.12
CA GLN A 290 24.24 -18.86 -1.49
C GLN A 290 23.47 -17.78 -0.73
N LEU A 291 22.17 -17.98 -0.54
CA LEU A 291 21.35 -17.08 0.28
C LEU A 291 21.88 -17.00 1.71
N GLU A 292 22.27 -18.12 2.33
CA GLU A 292 22.78 -18.14 3.70
C GLU A 292 23.98 -17.19 3.86
N LEU A 293 24.95 -17.26 2.94
CA LEU A 293 26.13 -16.39 2.94
C LEU A 293 25.76 -14.90 2.71
N LEU A 294 24.86 -14.63 1.76
CA LEU A 294 24.38 -13.28 1.48
C LEU A 294 23.57 -12.71 2.65
N TRP A 295 22.84 -13.57 3.37
CA TRP A 295 22.03 -13.19 4.52
C TRP A 295 22.89 -12.85 5.74
N GLN A 296 23.92 -13.65 6.04
CA GLN A 296 24.90 -13.32 7.07
C GLN A 296 25.57 -11.96 6.80
N ARG A 297 25.89 -11.68 5.53
CA ARG A 297 26.40 -10.38 5.11
C ARG A 297 25.39 -9.25 5.29
N TYR A 298 24.12 -9.48 4.92
CA TYR A 298 23.04 -8.53 5.15
C TYR A 298 22.91 -8.16 6.63
N GLU A 299 22.91 -9.16 7.52
CA GLU A 299 22.85 -8.97 8.97
C GLU A 299 24.06 -8.17 9.48
N ALA A 300 25.26 -8.46 8.98
CA ALA A 300 26.47 -7.72 9.36
C ALA A 300 26.45 -6.25 8.86
N GLU A 301 26.04 -6.01 7.60
CA GLU A 301 25.95 -4.67 7.02
C GLU A 301 24.86 -3.81 7.69
N THR A 302 23.77 -4.44 8.12
CA THR A 302 22.68 -3.77 8.83
C THR A 302 22.98 -3.56 10.31
N ALA A 303 23.67 -4.47 11.00
CA ALA A 303 24.12 -4.26 12.38
C ALA A 303 25.13 -3.11 12.51
N ALA A 304 25.94 -2.85 11.48
CA ALA A 304 26.91 -1.75 11.44
C ALA A 304 26.29 -0.36 11.16
N THR A 305 24.99 -0.30 10.83
CA THR A 305 24.22 0.95 10.74
C THR A 305 23.24 0.93 11.89
N PRO A 306 23.37 1.78 12.93
CA PRO A 306 22.35 1.78 13.97
C PRO A 306 21.03 2.14 13.30
N VAL A 307 20.11 1.17 13.26
CA VAL A 307 18.69 1.48 13.26
C VAL A 307 18.55 2.39 14.46
N ILE A 308 18.13 3.62 14.24
CA ILE A 308 17.47 4.34 15.31
C ILE A 308 16.20 3.53 15.53
N VAL A 309 16.28 2.47 16.34
CA VAL A 309 15.14 1.93 17.04
C VAL A 309 14.83 3.08 17.98
N THR A 310 14.03 4.05 17.50
CA THR A 310 13.39 4.98 18.39
C THR A 310 12.64 4.07 19.35
N LYS A 311 13.16 3.98 20.56
CA LYS A 311 12.49 3.30 21.66
C LYS A 311 11.08 3.88 21.66
N VAL A 312 10.08 3.06 21.31
CA VAL A 312 8.72 3.56 21.12
C VAL A 312 8.30 4.14 22.46
N LYS A 313 8.15 5.46 22.51
CA LYS A 313 7.73 6.19 23.70
C LYS A 313 6.45 5.55 24.23
N GLN A 314 6.40 5.22 25.51
CA GLN A 314 5.21 4.63 26.14
C GLN A 314 4.54 5.65 27.06
N GLY A 315 3.28 5.97 26.76
CA GLY A 315 2.58 7.03 27.47
C GLY A 315 3.09 8.43 27.10
N GLN A 316 2.63 9.43 27.86
CA GLN A 316 2.96 10.83 27.59
C GLN A 316 4.31 11.24 28.16
N ILE A 317 4.70 10.63 29.28
CA ILE A 317 6.06 10.72 29.83
C ILE A 317 6.66 9.33 29.78
N ASP A 318 7.83 9.22 29.17
CA ASP A 318 8.70 8.05 29.19
C ASP A 318 10.15 8.55 29.17
N ALA A 319 10.63 8.98 30.33
CA ALA A 319 11.89 9.72 30.46
C ALA A 319 12.76 9.13 31.57
N VAL A 320 14.07 9.38 31.46
CA VAL A 320 15.06 8.98 32.46
C VAL A 320 15.53 10.23 33.20
N PHE A 321 15.60 10.12 34.53
CA PHE A 321 16.01 11.19 35.43
C PHE A 321 17.23 10.77 36.28
N PRO A 322 18.16 11.69 36.58
CA PRO A 322 18.22 13.05 36.07
C PRO A 322 18.36 13.09 34.54
N GLU A 323 17.83 14.14 33.92
CA GLU A 323 17.96 14.37 32.48
C GLU A 323 19.43 14.25 32.05
N PRO A 324 19.74 13.62 30.90
CA PRO A 324 21.11 13.50 30.42
C PRO A 324 21.82 14.84 30.33
N GLU A 325 23.10 14.91 30.72
CA GLU A 325 23.86 16.18 30.78
C GLU A 325 23.82 16.99 29.47
N ALA A 326 23.76 16.31 28.33
CA ALA A 326 23.65 16.95 27.01
C ALA A 326 22.31 17.69 26.77
N GLU A 327 21.26 17.31 27.51
CA GLU A 327 19.92 17.90 27.44
C GLU A 327 19.69 18.93 28.55
N ARG A 328 20.54 18.95 29.59
CA ARG A 328 20.40 19.85 30.73
C ARG A 328 20.69 21.30 30.33
N SER A 329 19.87 22.19 30.87
CA SER A 329 20.09 23.63 30.79
C SER A 329 21.04 24.10 31.89
N SER A 330 21.85 25.12 31.58
CA SER A 330 22.62 25.87 32.58
C SER A 330 21.73 26.61 33.60
N ARG A 331 20.44 26.77 33.30
CA ARG A 331 19.44 27.32 34.22
C ARG A 331 18.80 26.17 35.00
N GLU A 332 19.43 25.75 36.10
CA GLU A 332 19.03 24.56 36.87
C GLU A 332 17.52 24.43 37.17
N GLY A 333 16.83 25.55 37.38
CA GLY A 333 15.40 25.56 37.72
C GLY A 333 14.44 25.03 36.65
N VAL A 334 14.90 24.75 35.42
CA VAL A 334 14.06 24.16 34.36
C VAL A 334 14.33 22.68 34.13
N ASN A 335 15.42 22.14 34.68
CA ASN A 335 15.81 20.75 34.48
C ASN A 335 14.91 19.82 35.30
N ASP A 336 14.79 18.57 34.83
CA ASP A 336 14.08 17.47 35.48
C ASP A 336 12.58 17.72 35.69
N LYS A 337 11.99 18.59 34.84
CA LYS A 337 10.60 19.06 34.94
C LYS A 337 9.85 18.83 33.64
N LEU A 338 8.69 18.17 33.73
CA LEU A 338 7.83 17.88 32.59
C LEU A 338 6.36 18.23 32.89
N GLY A 339 5.61 18.52 31.82
CA GLY A 339 4.16 18.65 31.87
C GLY A 339 3.48 17.37 31.38
N PHE A 340 2.33 17.04 31.96
CA PHE A 340 1.50 15.92 31.49
C PHE A 340 0.01 16.24 31.66
N LYS A 341 -0.84 15.74 30.76
CA LYS A 341 -2.29 15.86 30.86
C LYS A 341 -2.85 14.80 31.81
N ALA A 342 -3.68 15.21 32.75
CA ALA A 342 -4.47 14.29 33.57
C ALA A 342 -5.84 14.90 33.86
N TYR A 343 -6.64 14.11 34.57
CA TYR A 343 -7.92 14.54 35.10
C TYR A 343 -7.89 14.38 36.61
N GLN A 344 -8.70 15.18 37.31
CA GLN A 344 -8.78 15.15 38.75
C GLN A 344 -9.12 13.73 39.23
N GLY A 345 -8.36 13.23 40.21
CA GLY A 345 -8.63 11.89 40.75
C GLY A 345 -8.19 10.74 39.86
N ARG A 346 -7.40 10.98 38.80
CA ARG A 346 -7.00 9.97 37.79
C ARG A 346 -5.48 9.97 37.56
N SER A 347 -4.99 9.00 36.80
CA SER A 347 -3.56 8.76 36.51
C SER A 347 -2.75 8.02 37.59
N GLU A 348 -1.62 7.50 37.13
CA GLU A 348 -0.61 6.74 37.87
C GLU A 348 0.78 7.08 37.34
N ILE A 349 1.81 6.77 38.12
CA ILE A 349 3.22 6.93 37.75
C ILE A 349 3.93 5.58 37.96
N THR A 350 4.65 5.15 36.94
CA THR A 350 5.47 3.94 36.96
C THR A 350 6.94 4.34 37.08
N LEU A 351 7.63 3.75 38.04
CA LEU A 351 9.03 4.02 38.37
C LEU A 351 9.85 2.74 38.23
N SER A 352 11.01 2.82 37.57
CA SER A 352 11.95 1.71 37.46
C SER A 352 13.40 2.18 37.38
N ALA A 353 14.32 1.39 37.96
CA ALA A 353 15.75 1.67 37.96
C ALA A 353 16.52 0.34 37.85
N SER A 354 17.73 0.37 37.30
CA SER A 354 18.61 -0.81 37.19
C SER A 354 19.30 -1.19 38.51
N GLN A 355 19.32 -0.27 39.47
CA GLN A 355 19.94 -0.43 40.78
C GLN A 355 19.06 0.19 41.87
N ASP A 356 19.42 -0.05 43.13
CA ASP A 356 18.70 0.56 44.25
C ASP A 356 18.86 2.09 44.22
N VAL A 357 17.74 2.80 44.26
CA VAL A 357 17.72 4.27 44.24
C VAL A 357 16.79 4.87 45.28
N THR A 358 17.14 6.05 45.78
CA THR A 358 16.24 6.92 46.53
C THR A 358 15.93 8.13 45.68
N ALA A 359 14.66 8.48 45.53
CA ALA A 359 14.24 9.62 44.72
C ALA A 359 13.25 10.51 45.46
N GLU A 360 13.31 11.82 45.21
CA GLU A 360 12.28 12.79 45.61
C GLU A 360 11.54 13.26 44.36
N ILE A 361 10.26 12.91 44.23
CA ILE A 361 9.42 13.27 43.08
C ILE A 361 8.24 14.10 43.57
N GLN A 362 7.93 15.18 42.88
CA GLN A 362 6.78 16.03 43.12
C GLN A 362 5.82 16.00 41.93
N VAL A 363 4.53 15.98 42.22
CA VAL A 363 3.46 16.21 41.24
C VAL A 363 2.62 17.37 41.74
N ASN A 364 2.48 18.43 40.93
CA ASN A 364 1.81 19.68 41.32
C ASN A 364 2.33 20.27 42.65
N GLY A 365 3.65 20.21 42.84
CA GLY A 365 4.33 20.70 44.05
C GLY A 365 4.23 19.78 45.27
N GLU A 366 3.44 18.71 45.22
CA GLU A 366 3.31 17.75 46.32
C GLU A 366 4.25 16.55 46.17
N THR A 367 5.06 16.29 47.18
CA THR A 367 5.99 15.16 47.20
C THR A 367 5.25 13.81 47.28
N LEU A 368 5.69 12.83 46.48
CA LEU A 368 5.21 11.46 46.49
C LEU A 368 5.81 10.66 47.66
N ASN A 369 4.98 9.82 48.29
CA ASN A 369 5.44 8.88 49.31
C ASN A 369 5.97 7.60 48.64
N LEU A 370 7.29 7.53 48.44
CA LEU A 370 7.96 6.43 47.74
C LEU A 370 8.57 5.41 48.71
N ALA A 371 8.74 4.17 48.24
CA ALA A 371 9.54 3.20 48.96
C ALA A 371 11.00 3.65 48.95
N THR A 372 11.68 3.51 50.08
CA THR A 372 13.07 3.95 50.23
C THR A 372 13.93 2.81 50.78
N PRO A 373 14.88 2.25 50.00
CA PRO A 373 15.11 2.53 48.58
C PRO A 373 14.03 1.89 47.67
N LEU A 374 13.86 2.45 46.46
CA LEU A 374 13.30 1.73 45.32
C LEU A 374 14.34 0.68 44.91
N ARG A 375 13.98 -0.61 44.95
CA ARG A 375 14.92 -1.69 44.64
C ARG A 375 15.17 -1.78 43.15
N GLY A 376 16.44 -2.03 42.77
CA GLY A 376 16.85 -2.26 41.39
C GLY A 376 16.07 -3.39 40.73
N GLU A 377 15.84 -3.25 39.42
CA GLU A 377 15.11 -4.18 38.55
C GLU A 377 13.62 -4.39 38.92
N LYS A 378 13.14 -3.76 40.00
CA LYS A 378 11.74 -3.79 40.40
C LYS A 378 11.00 -2.57 39.83
N VAL A 379 9.81 -2.85 39.28
CA VAL A 379 8.87 -1.81 38.82
C VAL A 379 7.92 -1.43 39.96
N TYR A 380 7.72 -0.14 40.16
CA TYR A 380 6.82 0.41 41.16
C TYR A 380 5.74 1.27 40.51
N ASN A 381 4.48 1.01 40.86
CA ASN A 381 3.33 1.78 40.37
C ASN A 381 2.73 2.57 41.54
N TYR A 382 2.62 3.88 41.39
CA TYR A 382 2.03 4.77 42.38
C TYR A 382 0.83 5.51 41.79
N SER A 383 -0.24 5.59 42.58
CA SER A 383 -1.43 6.36 42.23
C SER A 383 -1.18 7.87 42.35
N LEU A 384 -1.54 8.63 41.31
CA LEU A 384 -1.46 10.10 41.33
C LEU A 384 -2.78 10.78 41.71
N ARG A 385 -3.84 10.02 41.97
CA ARG A 385 -5.22 10.52 42.11
C ARG A 385 -5.41 11.67 43.10
N ARG A 386 -4.61 11.74 44.17
CA ARG A 386 -4.73 12.81 45.17
C ARG A 386 -4.11 14.15 44.74
N ARG A 387 -3.32 14.14 43.67
CA ARG A 387 -2.45 15.26 43.25
C ARG A 387 -2.75 15.78 41.86
N THR A 388 -3.52 15.04 41.05
CA THR A 388 -3.86 15.49 39.70
C THR A 388 -5.05 16.43 39.68
N GLU A 389 -5.01 17.36 38.76
CA GLU A 389 -6.06 18.31 38.39
C GLU A 389 -6.46 18.08 36.93
N ASP A 390 -7.59 18.66 36.52
CA ASP A 390 -8.04 18.60 35.11
C ASP A 390 -7.13 19.44 34.22
N GLY A 391 -6.65 18.84 33.13
CA GLY A 391 -5.78 19.49 32.16
C GLY A 391 -4.29 19.28 32.46
N LEU A 392 -3.50 20.36 32.39
CA LEU A 392 -2.03 20.30 32.50
C LEU A 392 -1.60 20.16 33.96
N ASN A 393 -0.79 19.14 34.23
CA ASN A 393 -0.17 18.83 35.51
C ASN A 393 1.36 18.89 35.38
N THR A 394 2.04 19.10 36.50
CA THR A 394 3.50 19.22 36.56
C THR A 394 4.13 18.01 37.24
N LEU A 395 5.25 17.54 36.70
CA LEU A 395 6.14 16.54 37.27
C LEU A 395 7.50 17.20 37.54
N PHE A 396 8.07 16.96 38.72
CA PHE A 396 9.44 17.35 39.04
C PHE A 396 10.18 16.22 39.74
N VAL A 397 11.27 15.72 39.16
CA VAL A 397 12.16 14.77 39.81
C VAL A 397 13.31 15.54 40.45
N LYS A 398 13.15 15.85 41.74
CA LYS A 398 14.04 16.78 42.46
C LYS A 398 15.40 16.19 42.78
N SER A 399 15.47 14.89 43.05
CA SER A 399 16.73 14.19 43.27
C SER A 399 16.60 12.69 43.00
N VAL A 400 17.71 12.09 42.58
CA VAL A 400 17.91 10.64 42.47
C VAL A 400 19.28 10.33 43.10
N GLN A 401 19.31 9.39 44.04
CA GLN A 401 20.51 8.97 44.76
C GLN A 401 20.71 7.45 44.65
N PRO A 402 21.95 6.93 44.67
CA PRO A 402 23.22 7.66 44.76
C PRO A 402 23.52 8.47 43.49
N GLU A 403 24.48 9.40 43.56
CA GLU A 403 24.89 10.21 42.41
C GLU A 403 25.29 9.32 41.22
N GLY A 404 24.84 9.71 40.01
CA GLY A 404 25.00 8.91 38.79
C GLY A 404 23.95 7.81 38.59
N ALA A 405 23.08 7.56 39.58
CA ALA A 405 21.95 6.65 39.40
C ALA A 405 20.86 7.25 38.49
N GLN A 406 20.15 6.36 37.79
CA GLN A 406 19.08 6.74 36.87
C GLN A 406 17.74 6.13 37.29
N LEU A 407 16.69 6.93 37.16
CA LEU A 407 15.31 6.53 37.40
C LEU A 407 14.49 6.78 36.13
N ARG A 408 13.94 5.72 35.55
CA ARG A 408 12.95 5.85 34.48
C ARG A 408 11.57 6.11 35.09
N VAL A 409 10.93 7.16 34.60
CA VAL A 409 9.58 7.58 34.98
C VAL A 409 8.67 7.44 33.76
N GLN A 410 7.55 6.75 33.94
CA GLN A 410 6.51 6.64 32.93
C GLN A 410 5.16 7.12 33.48
N ILE A 411 4.44 7.91 32.70
CA ILE A 411 3.06 8.34 32.99
C ILE A 411 2.21 8.08 31.73
N PRO A 412 1.12 7.30 31.83
CA PRO A 412 0.24 7.02 30.70
C PRO A 412 -0.59 8.25 30.30
N TYR A 413 -1.05 8.29 29.06
CA TYR A 413 -2.11 9.20 28.63
C TYR A 413 -3.45 8.87 29.31
N PRO A 414 -4.34 9.86 29.51
CA PRO A 414 -5.67 9.58 30.01
C PRO A 414 -6.47 8.62 29.12
N MET A 415 -7.20 7.68 29.74
CA MET A 415 -8.13 6.78 29.05
C MET A 415 -9.57 7.12 29.45
N LEU A 416 -10.53 6.96 28.54
CA LEU A 416 -11.94 7.27 28.78
C LEU A 416 -12.51 6.47 29.95
N VAL A 417 -13.40 7.13 30.70
CA VAL A 417 -14.28 6.48 31.68
C VAL A 417 -15.71 6.75 31.25
N ASP A 418 -16.55 5.71 31.28
CA ASP A 418 -17.97 5.90 31.02
C ASP A 418 -18.66 6.50 32.25
N ALA A 419 -19.26 7.67 32.07
CA ALA A 419 -20.06 8.37 33.05
C ALA A 419 -21.43 8.76 32.48
N SER A 420 -21.87 8.16 31.37
CA SER A 420 -23.04 8.66 30.62
C SER A 420 -24.33 8.61 31.42
N ASN A 421 -24.44 7.69 32.38
CA ASN A 421 -25.59 7.59 33.26
C ASN A 421 -25.71 8.79 34.21
N ASP A 422 -24.59 9.36 34.64
CA ASP A 422 -24.56 10.48 35.59
C ASP A 422 -25.07 11.78 34.96
N TYR A 423 -25.02 11.86 33.62
CA TYR A 423 -25.37 13.07 32.86
C TYR A 423 -26.64 12.91 32.00
N ARG A 424 -27.37 11.80 32.14
CA ARG A 424 -28.53 11.49 31.29
C ARG A 424 -29.54 12.65 31.19
N GLU A 425 -29.90 13.25 32.32
CA GLU A 425 -30.89 14.34 32.37
C GLU A 425 -30.43 15.61 31.65
N ALA A 426 -29.11 15.88 31.62
CA ALA A 426 -28.55 17.05 30.95
C ALA A 426 -28.80 17.03 29.43
N PHE A 427 -28.94 15.83 28.85
CA PHE A 427 -29.12 15.62 27.41
C PHE A 427 -30.58 15.35 26.99
N SER A 428 -31.55 15.49 27.89
CA SER A 428 -32.98 15.25 27.63
C SER A 428 -33.54 16.02 26.42
N GLU A 429 -33.14 17.28 26.22
CA GLU A 429 -33.54 18.08 25.05
C GLU A 429 -32.91 17.57 23.75
N VAL A 430 -31.67 17.08 23.81
CA VAL A 430 -30.98 16.47 22.68
C VAL A 430 -31.66 15.15 22.30
N ASP A 431 -32.01 14.35 23.30
CA ASP A 431 -32.75 13.10 23.13
C ASP A 431 -34.13 13.37 22.50
N ALA A 432 -34.89 14.33 23.03
CA ALA A 432 -36.20 14.70 22.50
C ALA A 432 -36.13 15.17 21.03
N LEU A 433 -35.10 15.95 20.66
CA LEU A 433 -34.91 16.39 19.29
C LEU A 433 -34.67 15.20 18.34
N ILE A 434 -33.76 14.29 18.69
CA ILE A 434 -33.44 13.14 17.83
C ILE A 434 -34.63 12.16 17.79
N GLU A 435 -35.27 11.88 18.92
CA GLU A 435 -36.42 10.97 19.00
C GLU A 435 -37.62 11.49 18.21
N GLN A 436 -37.85 12.82 18.21
CA GLN A 436 -38.89 13.44 17.39
C GLN A 436 -38.59 13.26 15.89
N ASP A 437 -37.36 13.53 15.45
CA ASP A 437 -36.94 13.28 14.06
C ASP A 437 -37.15 11.79 13.66
N ILE A 438 -36.81 10.85 14.55
CA ILE A 438 -37.03 9.40 14.31
C ILE A 438 -38.52 9.08 14.14
N ALA A 439 -39.36 9.61 15.03
CA ALA A 439 -40.82 9.45 14.97
C ALA A 439 -41.40 9.99 13.66
N ASP A 440 -40.85 11.12 13.17
CA ASP A 440 -41.30 11.79 11.95
C ASP A 440 -40.75 11.18 10.65
N GLY A 441 -39.75 10.29 10.72
CA GLY A 441 -39.27 9.58 9.54
C GLY A 441 -37.76 9.39 9.42
N PHE A 442 -36.96 9.99 10.30
CA PHE A 442 -35.51 9.84 10.27
C PHE A 442 -35.11 8.36 10.54
N PRO A 443 -34.07 7.80 9.88
CA PRO A 443 -33.82 6.37 9.98
C PRO A 443 -33.24 5.95 11.34
N GLY A 444 -32.09 6.49 11.74
CA GLY A 444 -31.38 6.10 12.95
C GLY A 444 -30.12 6.92 13.21
N ALA A 445 -29.68 6.94 14.46
CA ALA A 445 -28.48 7.66 14.89
C ALA A 445 -27.79 6.99 16.08
N VAL A 446 -26.50 7.27 16.24
CA VAL A 446 -25.71 7.07 17.46
C VAL A 446 -25.04 8.40 17.80
N LEU A 447 -25.25 8.87 19.02
CA LEU A 447 -24.59 10.07 19.56
C LEU A 447 -23.69 9.69 20.72
N VAL A 448 -22.41 10.04 20.62
CA VAL A 448 -21.42 9.93 21.70
C VAL A 448 -20.83 11.31 21.99
N VAL A 449 -20.79 11.70 23.27
CA VAL A 449 -20.18 12.95 23.74
C VAL A 449 -19.12 12.64 24.78
N VAL A 450 -17.90 13.12 24.52
CA VAL A 450 -16.73 13.01 25.39
C VAL A 450 -16.47 14.38 26.02
N LYS A 451 -16.28 14.46 27.33
CA LYS A 451 -15.90 15.69 28.05
C LYS A 451 -15.00 15.34 29.22
N ASP A 452 -13.87 16.02 29.37
CA ASP A 452 -12.92 15.83 30.48
C ASP A 452 -12.50 14.35 30.67
N GLY A 453 -12.25 13.67 29.55
CA GLY A 453 -11.88 12.26 29.52
C GLY A 453 -12.98 11.31 30.00
N LYS A 454 -14.23 11.75 30.02
CA LYS A 454 -15.41 10.93 30.32
C LYS A 454 -16.31 10.85 29.09
N ILE A 455 -16.95 9.71 28.87
CA ILE A 455 -18.11 9.63 28.00
C ILE A 455 -19.30 10.13 28.84
N ILE A 456 -19.85 11.30 28.50
CA ILE A 456 -20.97 11.93 29.21
C ILE A 456 -22.31 11.70 28.49
N LYS A 457 -22.27 11.24 27.23
CA LYS A 457 -23.43 10.76 26.48
C LYS A 457 -23.02 9.62 25.58
N GLN A 458 -23.83 8.56 25.54
CA GLN A 458 -23.79 7.53 24.50
C GLN A 458 -25.18 6.94 24.34
N SER A 459 -25.81 7.12 23.19
CA SER A 459 -27.13 6.53 22.94
C SER A 459 -27.31 6.21 21.47
N ALA A 460 -28.12 5.19 21.22
CA ALA A 460 -28.55 4.76 19.90
C ALA A 460 -30.06 5.04 19.77
N TYR A 461 -30.47 5.50 18.59
CA TYR A 461 -31.84 5.92 18.27
C TYR A 461 -32.27 5.28 16.95
N GLY A 462 -33.53 4.90 16.86
CA GLY A 462 -34.13 4.37 15.62
C GLY A 462 -33.50 3.07 15.14
N TYR A 463 -33.21 3.00 13.84
CA TYR A 463 -32.97 1.74 13.14
C TYR A 463 -31.70 1.77 12.30
N ALA A 464 -30.88 0.73 12.42
CA ALA A 464 -29.74 0.46 11.53
C ALA A 464 -30.21 0.14 10.09
N LYS A 465 -31.39 -0.46 9.93
CA LYS A 465 -32.04 -0.70 8.64
C LYS A 465 -33.56 -0.59 8.80
N ARG A 466 -34.16 0.41 8.15
CA ARG A 466 -35.58 0.78 8.26
C ARG A 466 -36.38 0.37 7.02
N TYR A 467 -35.75 0.46 5.85
CA TYR A 467 -36.39 0.25 4.55
C TYR A 467 -35.76 -0.92 3.79
N ASP A 468 -36.52 -1.49 2.86
CA ASP A 468 -35.99 -2.35 1.81
C ASP A 468 -35.44 -1.52 0.63
N GLU A 469 -34.96 -2.18 -0.42
CA GLU A 469 -34.42 -1.51 -1.61
C GLU A 469 -35.46 -0.72 -2.41
N ASN A 470 -36.76 -0.99 -2.23
CA ASN A 470 -37.83 -0.27 -2.91
C ASN A 470 -38.27 0.98 -2.12
N GLY A 471 -37.75 1.18 -0.91
CA GLY A 471 -38.16 2.25 -0.02
C GLY A 471 -39.40 1.93 0.81
N GLU A 472 -39.82 0.67 0.81
CA GLU A 472 -40.91 0.19 1.67
C GLU A 472 -40.38 -0.09 3.08
N LEU A 473 -41.23 0.15 4.09
CA LEU A 473 -40.87 -0.13 5.47
C LEU A 473 -40.72 -1.63 5.69
N LEU A 474 -39.63 -2.04 6.33
CA LEU A 474 -39.45 -3.43 6.71
C LEU A 474 -40.49 -3.83 7.76
N PRO A 475 -41.09 -5.03 7.67
CA PRO A 475 -41.96 -5.56 8.73
C PRO A 475 -41.25 -5.71 10.08
N THR A 476 -39.93 -5.92 10.04
CA THR A 476 -39.07 -5.99 11.22
C THR A 476 -37.78 -5.22 10.94
N PRO A 477 -37.79 -3.89 11.15
CA PRO A 477 -36.59 -3.06 11.03
C PRO A 477 -35.50 -3.53 11.99
N THR A 478 -34.23 -3.38 11.60
CA THR A 478 -33.09 -3.70 12.47
C THR A 478 -32.84 -2.53 13.43
N PRO A 479 -32.95 -2.71 14.76
CA PRO A 479 -32.71 -1.64 15.73
C PRO A 479 -31.28 -1.09 15.65
N MET A 480 -31.12 0.20 15.90
CA MET A 480 -29.81 0.81 16.07
C MET A 480 -29.21 0.43 17.42
N THR A 481 -27.90 0.16 17.48
CA THR A 481 -27.17 -0.13 18.72
C THR A 481 -25.87 0.65 18.78
N LEU A 482 -25.24 0.74 19.96
CA LEU A 482 -23.92 1.37 20.11
C LEU A 482 -22.81 0.60 19.36
N GLN A 483 -23.02 -0.70 19.12
CA GLN A 483 -22.11 -1.58 18.39
C GLN A 483 -22.37 -1.59 16.88
N THR A 484 -23.42 -0.91 16.40
CA THR A 484 -23.69 -0.80 14.98
C THR A 484 -22.55 -0.06 14.30
N GLY A 485 -21.90 -0.71 13.34
CA GLY A 485 -20.83 -0.11 12.55
C GLY A 485 -21.39 0.82 11.47
N PHE A 486 -20.71 1.93 11.21
CA PHE A 486 -21.11 2.90 10.18
C PHE A 486 -20.01 3.05 9.14
N ASP A 487 -20.39 3.16 7.86
CA ASP A 487 -19.51 3.80 6.86
C ASP A 487 -19.40 5.28 7.22
N ILE A 488 -18.24 5.68 7.75
CA ILE A 488 -18.02 7.06 8.21
C ILE A 488 -17.66 8.02 7.06
N ALA A 489 -17.70 7.53 5.82
CA ALA A 489 -17.48 8.28 4.60
C ALA A 489 -16.24 9.18 4.69
N SER A 490 -16.38 10.49 4.52
CA SER A 490 -15.26 11.41 4.50
C SER A 490 -14.55 11.62 5.85
N ASN A 491 -15.09 11.15 6.97
CA ASN A 491 -14.31 11.05 8.22
C ASN A 491 -13.10 10.10 8.04
N THR A 492 -13.10 9.21 7.05
CA THR A 492 -11.93 8.41 6.63
C THR A 492 -10.70 9.28 6.36
N LYS A 493 -10.89 10.48 5.79
CA LYS A 493 -9.79 11.43 5.53
C LYS A 493 -9.00 11.74 6.79
N SER A 494 -9.72 11.93 7.89
CA SER A 494 -9.16 12.36 9.16
C SER A 494 -8.69 11.16 9.99
N PHE A 495 -9.57 10.17 10.21
CA PHE A 495 -9.31 9.05 11.11
C PHE A 495 -8.52 7.88 10.48
N ALA A 496 -8.35 7.84 9.16
CA ALA A 496 -7.39 6.95 8.50
C ALA A 496 -6.20 7.72 7.96
N THR A 497 -6.42 8.54 6.93
CA THR A 497 -5.31 9.10 6.15
C THR A 497 -4.52 10.15 6.93
N ALA A 498 -5.18 11.13 7.56
CA ALA A 498 -4.47 12.17 8.30
C ALA A 498 -3.76 11.59 9.53
N MET A 499 -4.40 10.67 10.27
CA MET A 499 -3.73 9.95 11.37
C MET A 499 -2.54 9.11 10.89
N ALA A 500 -2.64 8.42 9.76
CA ALA A 500 -1.51 7.70 9.16
C ALA A 500 -0.35 8.66 8.82
N MET A 501 -0.66 9.83 8.25
CA MET A 501 0.34 10.85 7.94
C MET A 501 0.98 11.41 9.20
N MET A 502 0.22 11.72 10.26
CA MET A 502 0.77 12.17 11.55
C MET A 502 1.71 11.12 12.16
N HIS A 503 1.30 9.84 12.15
CA HIS A 503 2.15 8.75 12.63
C HIS A 503 3.43 8.56 11.78
N LEU A 504 3.37 8.78 10.46
CA LEU A 504 4.57 8.76 9.61
C LEU A 504 5.49 9.97 9.85
N VAL A 505 4.92 11.15 10.14
CA VAL A 505 5.67 12.36 10.50
C VAL A 505 6.40 12.16 11.82
N GLU A 506 5.72 11.62 12.84
CA GLU A 506 6.33 11.29 14.14
C GLU A 506 7.57 10.40 13.98
N ARG A 507 7.51 9.45 13.06
CA ARG A 507 8.58 8.48 12.80
C ARG A 507 9.69 9.04 11.90
N GLY A 508 9.60 10.30 11.48
CA GLY A 508 10.53 10.93 10.54
C GLY A 508 10.50 10.34 9.14
N LEU A 509 9.46 9.57 8.79
CA LEU A 509 9.30 8.92 7.48
C LEU A 509 8.59 9.82 6.46
N LEU A 510 7.91 10.88 6.94
CA LEU A 510 7.20 11.83 6.11
C LEU A 510 7.37 13.26 6.61
N ASP A 511 7.81 14.15 5.73
CA ASP A 511 7.69 15.60 5.85
C ASP A 511 6.53 16.12 4.97
N VAL A 512 5.58 16.80 5.60
CA VAL A 512 4.43 17.42 4.93
C VAL A 512 4.82 18.59 4.03
N ASN A 513 6.01 19.17 4.19
CA ASN A 513 6.55 20.22 3.31
C ASN A 513 7.24 19.65 2.07
N ALA A 514 7.63 18.38 2.08
CA ALA A 514 8.30 17.77 0.96
C ALA A 514 7.39 17.77 -0.28
N PRO A 515 7.96 17.92 -1.48
CA PRO A 515 7.20 17.80 -2.71
C PRO A 515 6.68 16.37 -2.87
N VAL A 516 5.50 16.20 -3.47
CA VAL A 516 4.87 14.87 -3.63
C VAL A 516 5.78 13.90 -4.38
N TYR A 517 6.55 14.39 -5.37
CA TYR A 517 7.47 13.56 -6.14
C TYR A 517 8.62 12.95 -5.32
N HIS A 518 8.89 13.49 -4.13
CA HIS A 518 9.86 12.90 -3.21
C HIS A 518 9.45 11.49 -2.80
N TYR A 519 8.15 11.27 -2.55
CA TYR A 519 7.60 9.96 -2.20
C TYR A 519 7.11 9.18 -3.42
N LEU A 520 6.63 9.87 -4.46
CA LEU A 520 6.13 9.27 -5.69
C LEU A 520 6.96 9.78 -6.88
N PRO A 521 8.13 9.19 -7.19
CA PRO A 521 9.01 9.69 -8.25
C PRO A 521 8.35 9.86 -9.62
N GLU A 522 7.30 9.10 -9.90
CA GLU A 522 6.45 9.18 -11.09
C GLU A 522 5.55 10.44 -11.15
N TYR A 523 5.40 11.17 -10.04
CA TYR A 523 4.58 12.38 -9.92
C TYR A 523 5.26 13.60 -10.55
N ARG A 524 5.40 13.60 -11.87
CA ARG A 524 6.12 14.63 -12.64
C ARG A 524 5.32 15.15 -13.83
N GLY A 525 5.71 16.32 -14.32
CA GLY A 525 5.11 17.00 -15.46
C GLY A 525 3.88 17.84 -15.10
N GLN A 526 3.57 18.82 -15.96
CA GLN A 526 2.40 19.70 -15.84
C GLN A 526 2.32 20.46 -14.50
N GLY A 527 3.47 20.71 -13.87
CA GLY A 527 3.60 21.44 -12.61
C GLY A 527 3.46 20.59 -11.35
N ARG A 528 3.31 19.27 -11.46
CA ARG A 528 3.26 18.32 -10.32
C ARG A 528 4.44 18.49 -9.36
N GLU A 529 5.61 18.84 -9.89
CA GLU A 529 6.84 19.06 -9.14
C GLU A 529 6.73 20.15 -8.07
N ALA A 530 5.82 21.11 -8.26
CA ALA A 530 5.61 22.21 -7.33
C ALA A 530 4.60 21.90 -6.21
N ARG A 531 3.94 20.74 -6.23
CA ARG A 531 2.92 20.37 -5.23
C ARG A 531 3.58 19.64 -4.08
N ARG A 532 3.27 20.07 -2.86
CA ARG A 532 3.73 19.47 -1.61
C ARG A 532 2.66 18.56 -1.02
N VAL A 533 3.06 17.67 -0.12
CA VAL A 533 2.11 16.81 0.60
C VAL A 533 1.04 17.64 1.33
N ARG A 534 1.45 18.74 1.96
CA ARG A 534 0.52 19.69 2.60
C ARG A 534 -0.51 20.30 1.65
N ASP A 535 -0.16 20.53 0.38
CA ASP A 535 -1.08 21.10 -0.61
C ASP A 535 -2.20 20.10 -0.93
N LEU A 536 -1.95 18.80 -0.81
CA LEU A 536 -2.99 17.77 -0.92
C LEU A 536 -3.86 17.75 0.35
N LEU A 537 -3.23 17.79 1.53
CA LEU A 537 -3.90 17.68 2.84
C LEU A 537 -4.87 18.84 3.13
N ASN A 538 -4.54 20.05 2.68
CA ASN A 538 -5.37 21.24 2.85
C ASN A 538 -6.20 21.60 1.60
N HIS A 539 -6.28 20.68 0.61
CA HIS A 539 -7.05 20.85 -0.61
C HIS A 539 -6.60 21.99 -1.55
N GLN A 540 -5.32 22.37 -1.53
CA GLN A 540 -4.78 23.46 -2.36
C GLN A 540 -3.92 23.05 -3.56
N SER A 541 -3.73 21.75 -3.77
CA SER A 541 -2.94 21.19 -4.88
C SER A 541 -3.43 21.54 -6.30
N GLY A 542 -4.68 22.03 -6.41
CA GLY A 542 -5.32 22.41 -7.66
C GLY A 542 -6.09 21.28 -8.35
N TYR A 543 -6.14 20.08 -7.76
CA TYR A 543 -7.00 19.01 -8.27
C TYR A 543 -8.49 19.40 -8.20
N GLY A 544 -9.25 18.98 -9.19
CA GLY A 544 -10.71 19.05 -9.14
C GLY A 544 -11.29 18.20 -8.00
N PRO A 545 -12.58 18.39 -7.68
CA PRO A 545 -13.20 17.76 -6.52
C PRO A 545 -13.19 16.23 -6.60
N GLN A 546 -13.38 15.69 -7.80
CA GLN A 546 -13.42 14.25 -8.04
C GLN A 546 -13.20 13.90 -9.51
N VAL A 547 -12.86 12.64 -9.75
CA VAL A 547 -12.85 11.98 -11.06
C VAL A 547 -13.62 10.67 -10.90
N HIS A 548 -14.58 10.42 -11.78
CA HIS A 548 -15.42 9.22 -11.80
C HIS A 548 -14.76 8.14 -12.66
N PHE A 549 -13.61 7.62 -12.23
CA PHE A 549 -12.89 6.59 -12.99
C PHE A 549 -13.74 5.34 -13.28
N PHE A 550 -14.72 5.05 -12.43
CA PHE A 550 -15.62 3.90 -12.58
C PHE A 550 -16.65 4.05 -13.70
N ASP A 551 -16.77 5.23 -14.31
CA ASP A 551 -17.75 5.56 -15.35
C ASP A 551 -17.02 5.77 -16.70
N PRO A 552 -17.34 4.98 -17.75
CA PRO A 552 -16.73 5.17 -19.06
C PRO A 552 -17.06 6.53 -19.70
N GLU A 553 -18.16 7.17 -19.30
CA GLU A 553 -18.61 8.47 -19.82
C GLU A 553 -18.17 9.65 -18.93
N ASN A 554 -17.19 9.43 -18.05
CA ASN A 554 -16.62 10.48 -17.21
C ASN A 554 -16.07 11.67 -18.02
N LYS A 555 -16.07 12.86 -17.41
CA LYS A 555 -15.71 14.13 -18.06
C LYS A 555 -14.27 14.23 -18.61
N LEU A 556 -13.36 13.36 -18.19
CA LEU A 556 -11.97 13.34 -18.68
C LEU A 556 -11.77 12.37 -19.86
N GLY A 557 -12.80 11.61 -20.22
CA GLY A 557 -12.82 10.69 -21.34
C GLY A 557 -12.42 9.25 -20.99
N LYS A 558 -12.55 8.36 -21.97
CA LYS A 558 -12.41 6.90 -21.81
C LYS A 558 -11.04 6.45 -21.29
N LEU A 559 -9.98 7.22 -21.51
CA LEU A 559 -8.63 6.92 -20.98
C LEU A 559 -8.60 6.92 -19.45
N PHE A 560 -9.47 7.71 -18.82
CA PHE A 560 -9.61 7.78 -17.36
C PHE A 560 -10.62 6.76 -16.81
N TYR A 561 -11.14 5.85 -17.63
CA TYR A 561 -11.93 4.73 -17.13
C TYR A 561 -11.03 3.67 -16.47
N SER A 562 -11.29 3.37 -15.21
CA SER A 562 -10.59 2.35 -14.43
C SER A 562 -11.44 1.83 -13.27
N ARG A 563 -11.50 0.50 -13.16
CA ARG A 563 -11.95 -0.25 -11.98
C ARG A 563 -10.82 -1.01 -11.29
N ASP A 564 -9.61 -0.78 -11.73
CA ASP A 564 -8.41 -1.34 -11.15
C ASP A 564 -7.73 -0.29 -10.26
N LYS A 565 -7.37 -0.69 -9.03
CA LYS A 565 -6.78 0.22 -8.05
C LYS A 565 -5.43 0.74 -8.52
N ALA A 566 -4.55 -0.13 -9.02
CA ALA A 566 -3.20 0.24 -9.43
C ALA A 566 -3.22 1.22 -10.61
N LYS A 567 -4.03 0.95 -11.64
CA LYS A 567 -4.26 1.84 -12.77
C LYS A 567 -4.84 3.18 -12.31
N THR A 568 -5.81 3.18 -11.38
CA THR A 568 -6.40 4.42 -10.86
C THR A 568 -5.36 5.26 -10.12
N GLN A 569 -4.53 4.65 -9.27
CA GLN A 569 -3.44 5.33 -8.58
C GLN A 569 -2.44 5.93 -9.58
N GLN A 570 -2.06 5.17 -10.60
CA GLN A 570 -1.17 5.63 -11.67
C GLN A 570 -1.76 6.83 -12.42
N LEU A 571 -3.04 6.77 -12.80
CA LEU A 571 -3.73 7.86 -13.50
C LEU A 571 -3.75 9.14 -12.65
N ILE A 572 -4.08 9.03 -11.35
CA ILE A 572 -4.06 10.17 -10.42
C ILE A 572 -2.67 10.78 -10.33
N ALA A 573 -1.64 9.94 -10.17
CA ALA A 573 -0.27 10.39 -10.02
C ALA A 573 0.30 11.06 -11.29
N THR A 574 -0.06 10.56 -12.47
CA THR A 574 0.64 10.92 -13.72
C THR A 574 -0.18 11.74 -14.71
N GLN A 575 -1.51 11.59 -14.73
CA GLN A 575 -2.33 12.05 -15.87
C GLN A 575 -3.50 12.96 -15.49
N VAL A 576 -4.10 12.81 -14.29
CA VAL A 576 -5.26 13.64 -13.93
C VAL A 576 -4.89 15.13 -13.94
N PRO A 577 -5.58 15.98 -14.72
CA PRO A 577 -5.25 17.39 -14.83
C PRO A 577 -5.65 18.16 -13.56
N PHE A 578 -4.97 19.29 -13.35
CA PHE A 578 -5.38 20.26 -12.34
C PHE A 578 -6.51 21.13 -12.89
N SER A 579 -7.54 21.38 -12.09
CA SER A 579 -8.64 22.30 -12.45
C SER A 579 -8.24 23.76 -12.25
N ILE A 580 -7.31 24.03 -11.33
CA ILE A 580 -6.77 25.37 -11.05
C ILE A 580 -5.27 25.29 -10.70
N GLY A 581 -4.58 26.43 -10.67
CA GLY A 581 -3.18 26.50 -10.25
C GLY A 581 -2.95 26.12 -8.78
N ASN A 582 -1.73 25.70 -8.44
CA ASN A 582 -1.36 25.35 -7.05
C ASN A 582 -1.54 26.55 -6.11
N GLN A 583 -2.07 26.31 -4.92
CA GLN A 583 -2.29 27.31 -3.86
C GLN A 583 -3.19 28.49 -4.26
N VAL A 584 -3.90 28.42 -5.39
CA VAL A 584 -4.81 29.51 -5.82
C VAL A 584 -6.04 29.56 -4.92
N LYS A 585 -6.69 28.41 -4.69
CA LYS A 585 -7.89 28.29 -3.86
C LYS A 585 -7.97 26.87 -3.27
N ALA A 586 -8.45 26.74 -2.04
CA ALA A 586 -8.81 25.44 -1.48
C ALA A 586 -10.04 24.86 -2.22
N THR A 587 -9.87 23.69 -2.83
CA THR A 587 -10.92 22.95 -3.54
C THR A 587 -11.01 21.56 -2.95
N TYR A 588 -12.04 21.32 -2.12
CA TYR A 588 -12.25 20.01 -1.50
C TYR A 588 -12.16 18.89 -2.54
N SER A 589 -11.15 18.03 -2.41
CA SER A 589 -10.74 17.09 -3.45
C SER A 589 -10.52 15.69 -2.90
N ASP A 590 -11.37 14.76 -3.32
CA ASP A 590 -11.18 13.33 -3.08
C ASP A 590 -9.98 12.78 -3.85
N THR A 591 -9.66 13.37 -5.01
CA THR A 591 -8.49 13.00 -5.82
C THR A 591 -7.20 13.21 -5.05
N GLY A 592 -7.06 14.35 -4.36
CA GLY A 592 -5.91 14.62 -3.50
C GLY A 592 -5.76 13.60 -2.36
N PHE A 593 -6.87 13.21 -1.73
CA PHE A 593 -6.84 12.24 -0.62
C PHE A 593 -6.58 10.79 -1.07
N LYS A 594 -7.02 10.39 -2.27
CA LYS A 594 -6.59 9.11 -2.86
C LYS A 594 -5.08 9.06 -3.08
N LEU A 595 -4.50 10.18 -3.54
CA LEU A 595 -3.05 10.29 -3.70
C LEU A 595 -2.32 10.25 -2.35
N LEU A 596 -2.85 10.91 -1.31
CA LEU A 596 -2.32 10.81 0.06
C LEU A 596 -2.33 9.38 0.58
N GLY A 597 -3.41 8.63 0.37
CA GLY A 597 -3.44 7.19 0.69
C GLY A 597 -2.35 6.40 -0.06
N THR A 598 -2.08 6.75 -1.32
CA THR A 598 -1.00 6.13 -2.11
C THR A 598 0.39 6.50 -1.57
N ILE A 599 0.57 7.71 -1.03
CA ILE A 599 1.81 8.10 -0.35
C ILE A 599 2.01 7.27 0.91
N VAL A 600 0.97 7.06 1.73
CA VAL A 600 1.05 6.17 2.90
C VAL A 600 1.49 4.77 2.47
N GLU A 601 0.89 4.22 1.41
CA GLU A 601 1.24 2.90 0.89
C GLU A 601 2.69 2.83 0.40
N ARG A 602 3.17 3.87 -0.27
CA ARG A 602 4.54 3.93 -0.79
C ARG A 602 5.58 4.09 0.32
N VAL A 603 5.32 4.94 1.30
CA VAL A 603 6.25 5.23 2.40
C VAL A 603 6.32 4.06 3.40
N SER A 604 5.19 3.44 3.71
CA SER A 604 5.15 2.31 4.65
C SER A 604 5.43 0.94 3.99
N GLY A 605 5.21 0.82 2.68
CA GLY A 605 5.21 -0.45 1.97
C GLY A 605 4.01 -1.35 2.32
N MET A 606 3.00 -0.83 3.02
CA MET A 606 1.80 -1.54 3.44
C MET A 606 0.55 -0.94 2.80
N PRO A 607 -0.47 -1.73 2.41
CA PRO A 607 -1.79 -1.20 2.06
C PRO A 607 -2.33 -0.27 3.15
N LEU A 608 -3.03 0.80 2.77
CA LEU A 608 -3.51 1.82 3.71
C LEU A 608 -4.31 1.22 4.88
N ASP A 609 -5.19 0.27 4.59
CA ASP A 609 -6.02 -0.42 5.60
C ASP A 609 -5.17 -1.20 6.59
N GLN A 610 -4.20 -1.98 6.10
CA GLN A 610 -3.30 -2.74 6.97
C GLN A 610 -2.44 -1.82 7.83
N TYR A 611 -1.95 -0.70 7.28
CA TYR A 611 -1.12 0.23 8.02
C TYR A 611 -1.88 0.83 9.21
N VAL A 612 -3.08 1.39 8.98
CA VAL A 612 -3.85 2.00 10.07
C VAL A 612 -4.37 0.97 11.07
N GLU A 613 -4.79 -0.21 10.61
CA GLU A 613 -5.28 -1.26 11.50
C GLU A 613 -4.17 -1.80 12.42
N GLN A 614 -2.95 -1.99 11.90
CA GLN A 614 -1.84 -2.55 12.69
C GLN A 614 -1.10 -1.52 13.55
N HIS A 615 -0.95 -0.28 13.06
CA HIS A 615 -0.10 0.71 13.72
C HIS A 615 -0.88 1.78 14.50
N ILE A 616 -2.19 1.88 14.30
CA ILE A 616 -3.03 2.89 14.96
C ILE A 616 -4.14 2.20 15.75
N TYR A 617 -4.99 1.40 15.09
CA TYR A 617 -6.21 0.88 15.71
C TYR A 617 -5.93 -0.27 16.69
N ALA A 618 -5.16 -1.29 16.30
CA ALA A 618 -4.85 -2.41 17.17
C ALA A 618 -4.09 -2.00 18.45
N PRO A 619 -3.07 -1.12 18.40
CA PRO A 619 -2.42 -0.63 19.61
C PRO A 619 -3.38 0.07 20.57
N LEU A 620 -4.33 0.84 20.03
CA LEU A 620 -5.38 1.51 20.79
C LEU A 620 -6.51 0.57 21.26
N GLY A 621 -6.48 -0.71 20.90
CA GLY A 621 -7.50 -1.70 21.27
C GLY A 621 -8.82 -1.58 20.47
N LEU A 622 -8.77 -0.99 19.27
CA LEU A 622 -9.94 -0.76 18.44
C LEU A 622 -10.14 -1.95 17.49
N HIS A 623 -11.28 -2.63 17.63
CA HIS A 623 -11.57 -3.87 16.89
C HIS A 623 -12.69 -3.69 15.85
N ASP A 624 -13.46 -2.61 15.95
CA ASP A 624 -14.59 -2.31 15.06
C ASP A 624 -14.31 -1.12 14.13
N THR A 625 -13.07 -0.65 14.10
CA THR A 625 -12.55 0.36 13.18
C THR A 625 -11.70 -0.29 12.08
N LEU A 626 -12.26 -0.45 10.88
CA LEU A 626 -11.62 -1.23 9.81
C LEU A 626 -12.12 -0.87 8.41
N PHE A 627 -11.33 -1.21 7.39
CA PHE A 627 -11.78 -1.14 6.00
C PHE A 627 -12.39 -2.47 5.53
N THR A 628 -13.41 -2.38 4.68
CA THR A 628 -14.02 -3.50 3.95
C THR A 628 -14.42 -4.68 4.85
N PRO A 629 -15.25 -4.44 5.87
CA PRO A 629 -15.52 -5.40 6.94
C PRO A 629 -16.09 -6.73 6.46
N LEU A 630 -16.93 -6.74 5.42
CA LEU A 630 -17.48 -7.99 4.88
C LEU A 630 -16.41 -8.93 4.33
N ARG A 631 -15.34 -8.38 3.72
CA ARG A 631 -14.20 -9.18 3.24
C ARG A 631 -13.32 -9.70 4.38
N LYS A 632 -13.52 -9.16 5.59
CA LYS A 632 -12.84 -9.56 6.83
C LYS A 632 -13.75 -10.42 7.73
N GLY A 633 -14.83 -10.98 7.16
CA GLY A 633 -15.69 -11.96 7.83
C GLY A 633 -16.80 -11.35 8.70
N ARG A 634 -17.00 -10.03 8.68
CA ARG A 634 -18.12 -9.38 9.36
C ARG A 634 -19.41 -9.55 8.56
N LEU A 635 -20.54 -9.50 9.24
CA LEU A 635 -21.87 -9.72 8.66
C LEU A 635 -22.55 -8.37 8.37
N ALA A 636 -23.27 -8.28 7.26
CA ALA A 636 -23.92 -7.04 6.84
C ALA A 636 -24.83 -6.44 7.92
N HIS A 637 -25.61 -7.24 8.64
CA HIS A 637 -26.52 -6.75 9.67
C HIS A 637 -25.85 -6.12 10.90
N GLU A 638 -24.52 -6.26 11.06
CA GLU A 638 -23.74 -5.54 12.08
C GLU A 638 -23.58 -4.05 11.74
N TYR A 639 -23.85 -3.65 10.50
CA TYR A 639 -23.63 -2.30 9.99
C TYR A 639 -24.93 -1.57 9.71
N ALA A 640 -24.92 -0.25 9.90
CA ALA A 640 -26.02 0.59 9.46
C ALA A 640 -26.11 0.57 7.92
N ALA A 641 -27.31 0.38 7.41
CA ALA A 641 -27.58 0.49 5.98
C ALA A 641 -27.32 1.93 5.54
N THR A 642 -26.78 2.12 4.33
CA THR A 642 -26.63 3.44 3.73
C THR A 642 -27.74 3.63 2.70
N GLU A 643 -27.45 3.67 1.41
CA GLU A 643 -28.47 3.94 0.40
C GLU A 643 -29.32 2.71 0.04
N LEU A 644 -30.61 2.95 -0.27
CA LEU A 644 -31.61 1.91 -0.55
C LEU A 644 -31.30 1.09 -1.81
N GLN A 645 -30.86 1.75 -2.88
CA GLN A 645 -30.61 1.17 -4.19
C GLN A 645 -29.17 1.38 -4.61
N GLY A 646 -28.22 0.99 -3.76
CA GLY A 646 -26.81 1.05 -4.10
C GLY A 646 -26.29 2.47 -4.24
N ASN A 647 -26.01 2.86 -5.48
CA ASN A 647 -25.54 4.21 -5.80
C ASN A 647 -26.46 4.93 -6.81
N THR A 648 -27.64 4.38 -7.08
CA THR A 648 -28.51 4.82 -8.19
C THR A 648 -29.21 6.14 -7.90
N ARG A 649 -29.25 6.61 -6.66
CA ARG A 649 -30.03 7.79 -6.26
C ARG A 649 -31.51 7.64 -6.62
N GLY A 650 -32.06 6.45 -6.33
CA GLY A 650 -33.43 6.09 -6.68
C GLY A 650 -33.62 6.04 -8.20
N GLY A 651 -32.66 5.44 -8.92
CA GLY A 651 -32.70 5.26 -10.37
C GLY A 651 -32.25 6.46 -11.22
N ARG A 652 -31.76 7.55 -10.62
CA ARG A 652 -31.35 8.79 -11.32
C ARG A 652 -29.89 8.77 -11.82
N VAL A 653 -29.06 7.91 -11.25
CA VAL A 653 -27.66 7.71 -11.63
C VAL A 653 -27.50 6.30 -12.17
N GLU A 654 -26.87 6.20 -13.33
CA GLU A 654 -26.60 4.93 -14.00
C GLU A 654 -25.16 4.90 -14.51
N PHE A 655 -24.50 3.76 -14.32
CA PHE A 655 -23.24 3.40 -14.97
C PHE A 655 -23.10 1.87 -14.97
N PRO A 656 -22.25 1.27 -15.83
CA PRO A 656 -22.18 -0.19 -15.97
C PRO A 656 -21.94 -0.91 -14.64
N GLY A 657 -22.75 -1.88 -14.25
CA GLY A 657 -22.54 -2.64 -13.00
C GLY A 657 -22.66 -1.82 -11.72
N ILE A 658 -23.41 -0.71 -11.75
CA ILE A 658 -23.85 -0.01 -10.54
C ILE A 658 -24.60 -0.96 -9.61
N ARG A 659 -24.33 -0.89 -8.30
CA ARG A 659 -25.07 -1.62 -7.27
C ARG A 659 -26.50 -1.06 -7.21
N THR A 660 -27.49 -1.96 -7.06
CA THR A 660 -28.92 -1.63 -7.03
C THR A 660 -29.65 -2.19 -5.81
N TYR A 661 -28.91 -2.72 -4.82
CA TYR A 661 -29.44 -3.28 -3.57
C TYR A 661 -29.09 -2.37 -2.39
N THR A 662 -29.76 -2.55 -1.24
CA THR A 662 -29.46 -1.76 -0.04
C THR A 662 -28.04 -2.02 0.45
N LEU A 663 -27.21 -0.97 0.47
CA LEU A 663 -25.81 -1.11 0.88
C LEU A 663 -25.70 -1.20 2.39
N GLN A 664 -24.99 -2.23 2.87
CA GLN A 664 -24.76 -2.46 4.29
C GLN A 664 -23.42 -3.18 4.49
N GLY A 665 -22.49 -2.61 5.26
CA GLY A 665 -21.13 -3.15 5.46
C GLY A 665 -20.19 -2.99 4.24
N GLU A 666 -20.66 -2.37 3.16
CA GLU A 666 -19.85 -2.04 1.98
C GLU A 666 -19.71 -0.53 1.86
N VAL A 667 -18.51 -0.06 1.48
CA VAL A 667 -18.30 1.38 1.31
C VAL A 667 -19.30 1.94 0.29
N HIS A 668 -19.97 3.02 0.69
CA HIS A 668 -20.97 3.70 -0.10
C HIS A 668 -20.32 4.44 -1.29
N ASP A 669 -19.22 5.18 -1.04
CA ASP A 669 -18.55 5.98 -2.06
C ASP A 669 -18.12 5.15 -3.28
N GLU A 670 -18.64 5.53 -4.45
CA GLU A 670 -18.46 4.83 -5.71
C GLU A 670 -16.97 4.80 -6.12
N LYS A 671 -16.26 5.90 -5.87
CA LYS A 671 -14.85 6.04 -6.25
C LYS A 671 -13.97 5.10 -5.42
N ALA A 672 -14.28 4.93 -4.13
CA ALA A 672 -13.62 3.98 -3.27
C ALA A 672 -13.95 2.54 -3.67
N PHE A 673 -15.24 2.21 -3.83
CA PHE A 673 -15.69 0.86 -4.13
C PHE A 673 -15.16 0.35 -5.48
N TYR A 674 -15.49 1.04 -6.57
CA TYR A 674 -15.25 0.54 -7.92
C TYR A 674 -13.82 0.77 -8.41
N SER A 675 -13.14 1.84 -7.99
CA SER A 675 -11.84 2.22 -8.56
C SER A 675 -10.66 2.09 -7.59
N MET A 676 -10.91 1.84 -6.30
CA MET A 676 -9.87 1.72 -5.26
C MET A 676 -10.03 0.44 -4.42
N ALA A 677 -10.78 -0.54 -4.92
CA ALA A 677 -11.04 -1.82 -4.25
C ALA A 677 -11.60 -1.69 -2.82
N GLY A 678 -12.31 -0.60 -2.53
CA GLY A 678 -12.89 -0.30 -1.21
C GLY A 678 -11.93 0.27 -0.16
N VAL A 679 -10.64 0.47 -0.48
CA VAL A 679 -9.64 1.06 0.42
C VAL A 679 -9.05 2.30 -0.22
N ALA A 680 -9.54 3.48 0.18
CA ALA A 680 -9.12 4.76 -0.39
C ALA A 680 -8.87 5.81 0.70
N GLY A 681 -7.91 6.71 0.45
CA GLY A 681 -7.58 7.73 1.44
C GLY A 681 -8.70 8.75 1.72
N HIS A 682 -9.75 8.78 0.89
CA HIS A 682 -10.87 9.71 1.04
C HIS A 682 -12.15 9.10 1.64
N ALA A 683 -12.31 7.78 1.62
CA ALA A 683 -13.51 7.04 2.04
C ALA A 683 -13.23 5.52 2.19
N GLY A 684 -14.08 4.80 2.92
CA GLY A 684 -14.07 3.34 3.05
C GLY A 684 -13.78 2.79 4.43
N LEU A 685 -13.49 3.66 5.40
CA LEU A 685 -13.36 3.27 6.80
C LEU A 685 -14.75 3.07 7.42
N PHE A 686 -14.87 1.99 8.19
CA PHE A 686 -16.01 1.73 9.06
C PHE A 686 -15.59 1.91 10.52
N SER A 687 -16.50 2.37 11.37
CA SER A 687 -16.27 2.50 12.81
C SER A 687 -17.57 2.46 13.60
N THR A 688 -17.47 2.26 14.92
CA THR A 688 -18.56 2.43 15.89
C THR A 688 -18.40 3.75 16.67
N GLY A 689 -19.45 4.15 17.39
CA GLY A 689 -19.39 5.31 18.30
C GLY A 689 -18.32 5.16 19.39
N PRO A 690 -18.28 4.03 20.12
CA PRO A 690 -17.25 3.78 21.14
C PRO A 690 -15.80 3.82 20.62
N ASP A 691 -15.51 3.20 19.46
CA ASP A 691 -14.15 3.23 18.90
C ASP A 691 -13.73 4.65 18.49
N LEU A 692 -14.64 5.41 17.85
CA LEU A 692 -14.37 6.80 17.52
C LEU A 692 -14.13 7.66 18.77
N ALA A 693 -14.79 7.35 19.90
CA ALA A 693 -14.56 8.07 21.14
C ALA A 693 -13.11 7.93 21.62
N VAL A 694 -12.50 6.75 21.48
CA VAL A 694 -11.08 6.53 21.79
C VAL A 694 -10.17 7.33 20.85
N LEU A 695 -10.46 7.35 19.55
CA LEU A 695 -9.69 8.15 18.58
C LEU A 695 -9.82 9.66 18.86
N VAL A 696 -11.03 10.14 19.18
CA VAL A 696 -11.28 11.52 19.59
C VAL A 696 -10.52 11.85 20.88
N GLN A 697 -10.56 10.98 21.89
CA GLN A 697 -9.80 11.18 23.12
C GLN A 697 -8.30 11.17 22.87
N THR A 698 -7.80 10.33 21.95
CA THR A 698 -6.38 10.29 21.56
C THR A 698 -5.94 11.65 21.03
N LEU A 699 -6.78 12.32 20.24
CA LEU A 699 -6.53 13.66 19.72
C LEU A 699 -6.64 14.73 20.82
N LEU A 700 -7.64 14.65 21.71
CA LEU A 700 -7.75 15.54 22.88
C LEU A 700 -6.55 15.37 23.85
N ASN A 701 -5.95 14.20 23.90
CA ASN A 701 -4.75 13.90 24.68
C ASN A 701 -3.44 14.41 24.04
N GLY A 702 -3.50 14.89 22.80
CA GLY A 702 -2.30 15.34 22.08
C GLY A 702 -1.53 14.25 21.35
N GLY A 703 -2.15 13.08 21.10
CA GLY A 703 -1.59 12.04 20.23
C GLY A 703 -1.31 10.68 20.87
N GLY A 704 -1.91 10.39 22.04
CA GLY A 704 -1.79 9.06 22.65
C GLY A 704 -2.96 8.68 23.57
N TYR A 705 -2.99 7.42 24.00
CA TYR A 705 -4.06 6.86 24.84
C TYR A 705 -3.51 5.71 25.69
N GLY A 706 -3.66 5.79 27.02
CA GLY A 706 -2.99 4.86 27.94
C GLY A 706 -1.47 4.83 27.72
N ASN A 707 -0.91 3.65 27.54
CA ASN A 707 0.53 3.47 27.27
C ASN A 707 0.90 3.62 25.79
N VAL A 708 -0.07 3.90 24.91
CA VAL A 708 0.16 4.03 23.47
C VAL A 708 0.46 5.49 23.14
N HIS A 709 1.59 5.72 22.47
CA HIS A 709 1.96 6.98 21.86
C HIS A 709 1.92 6.82 20.33
N LEU A 710 1.22 7.72 19.64
CA LEU A 710 1.18 7.74 18.17
C LEU A 710 1.95 8.91 17.57
N PHE A 711 1.82 10.10 18.17
CA PHE A 711 2.51 11.31 17.75
C PHE A 711 2.53 12.34 18.88
N GLU A 712 3.47 13.28 18.82
CA GLU A 712 3.53 14.40 19.75
C GLU A 712 2.47 15.47 19.46
N GLN A 713 2.13 16.25 20.49
CA GLN A 713 1.21 17.39 20.39
C GLN A 713 1.65 18.35 19.28
N SER A 714 2.95 18.58 19.09
CA SER A 714 3.47 19.46 18.05
C SER A 714 3.13 18.97 16.63
N VAL A 715 3.01 17.65 16.42
CA VAL A 715 2.58 17.10 15.14
C VAL A 715 1.09 17.37 14.94
N LEU A 716 0.27 17.16 15.97
CA LEU A 716 -1.16 17.47 15.93
C LEU A 716 -1.41 18.97 15.67
N ASP A 717 -0.64 19.85 16.30
CA ASP A 717 -0.73 21.30 16.12
C ASP A 717 -0.48 21.70 14.65
N ILE A 718 0.50 21.08 13.99
CA ILE A 718 0.76 21.29 12.55
C ILE A 718 -0.45 20.88 11.72
N PHE A 719 -1.10 19.76 12.05
CA PHE A 719 -2.23 19.24 11.28
C PHE A 719 -3.55 19.98 11.53
N THR A 720 -3.71 20.57 12.70
CA THR A 720 -4.94 21.27 13.10
C THR A 720 -4.82 22.79 13.00
N ALA A 721 -3.63 23.34 12.74
CA ALA A 721 -3.43 24.76 12.50
C ALA A 721 -4.33 25.29 11.35
N PRO A 722 -4.86 26.53 11.48
CA PRO A 722 -5.65 27.12 10.42
C PRO A 722 -4.77 27.38 9.21
N HIS A 723 -5.26 27.01 8.03
CA HIS A 723 -4.60 27.43 6.81
C HIS A 723 -4.70 28.96 6.61
N ALA A 724 -3.60 29.58 6.15
CA ALA A 724 -3.44 31.04 6.13
C ALA A 724 -4.46 31.80 5.24
N ARG A 725 -4.98 31.16 4.18
CA ARG A 725 -5.95 31.78 3.25
C ARG A 725 -7.39 31.31 3.42
N ASP A 726 -7.57 30.19 4.10
CA ASP A 726 -8.89 29.57 4.31
C ASP A 726 -8.84 28.88 5.66
N ARG A 727 -9.36 29.55 6.68
CA ARG A 727 -9.25 29.11 8.07
C ARG A 727 -10.15 27.90 8.36
N SER A 728 -11.05 27.55 7.44
CA SER A 728 -11.95 26.39 7.54
C SER A 728 -11.24 25.05 7.34
N PHE A 729 -9.97 25.05 6.92
CA PHE A 729 -9.16 23.84 6.75
C PHE A 729 -7.91 23.84 7.64
N GLY A 730 -7.62 22.66 8.19
CA GLY A 730 -6.28 22.21 8.58
C GLY A 730 -5.74 21.20 7.58
N LEU A 731 -4.66 20.50 7.91
CA LEU A 731 -4.13 19.39 7.11
C LEU A 731 -4.95 18.11 7.41
N GLY A 732 -5.93 17.76 6.57
CA GLY A 732 -6.77 16.58 6.84
C GLY A 732 -8.01 16.83 7.68
N TRP A 733 -8.28 18.07 8.07
CA TRP A 733 -9.33 18.44 9.02
C TRP A 733 -10.12 19.66 8.54
N ARG A 734 -11.42 19.69 8.84
CA ARG A 734 -12.19 20.93 8.86
C ARG A 734 -12.02 21.62 10.21
N ARG A 735 -12.23 22.93 10.24
CA ARG A 735 -12.18 23.74 11.45
C ARG A 735 -13.46 24.58 11.61
N ALA A 736 -13.76 24.97 12.84
CA ALA A 736 -14.88 25.85 13.16
C ALA A 736 -14.74 27.26 12.53
N ALA A 737 -13.49 27.69 12.29
CA ALA A 737 -13.15 28.94 11.60
C ALA A 737 -13.95 30.14 12.10
N ASP A 738 -13.96 30.35 13.42
CA ASP A 738 -14.65 31.45 14.09
C ASP A 738 -16.15 31.57 13.69
N GLY A 739 -16.81 30.43 13.46
CA GLY A 739 -18.23 30.35 13.17
C GLY A 739 -18.59 30.29 11.68
N GLU A 740 -17.62 30.41 10.76
CA GLU A 740 -17.87 30.26 9.31
C GLU A 740 -18.46 28.90 8.95
N THR A 741 -18.15 27.85 9.73
CA THR A 741 -18.64 26.48 9.53
C THR A 741 -19.65 26.04 10.61
N ARG A 742 -20.44 26.97 11.16
CA ARG A 742 -21.48 26.70 12.17
C ARG A 742 -22.50 25.63 11.80
N TRP A 743 -22.72 25.39 10.50
CA TRP A 743 -23.58 24.31 10.00
C TRP A 743 -23.02 22.91 10.37
N HIS A 744 -21.72 22.80 10.61
CA HIS A 744 -21.05 21.61 11.12
C HIS A 744 -20.79 21.75 12.62
N PHE A 745 -20.07 22.78 13.06
CA PHE A 745 -19.56 22.85 14.43
C PHE A 745 -20.54 23.44 15.46
N GLY A 746 -21.69 23.94 15.03
CA GLY A 746 -22.55 24.78 15.87
C GLY A 746 -21.94 26.19 16.09
N PRO A 747 -22.70 27.10 16.72
CA PRO A 747 -22.27 28.48 16.95
C PRO A 747 -21.33 28.65 18.15
N TYR A 748 -21.22 27.63 19.02
CA TYR A 748 -20.49 27.71 20.29
C TYR A 748 -19.09 27.07 20.26
N ALA A 749 -18.71 26.46 19.13
CA ALA A 749 -17.40 25.84 18.98
C ALA A 749 -16.28 26.87 19.09
N SER A 750 -15.20 26.50 19.79
CA SER A 750 -14.04 27.37 19.92
C SER A 750 -13.28 27.51 18.60
N HIS A 751 -12.43 28.54 18.52
CA HIS A 751 -11.50 28.70 17.38
C HIS A 751 -10.49 27.54 17.24
N GLN A 752 -10.35 26.69 18.25
CA GLN A 752 -9.50 25.50 18.21
C GLN A 752 -10.23 24.29 17.64
N ALA A 753 -11.57 24.31 17.60
CA ALA A 753 -12.37 23.16 17.21
C ALA A 753 -12.10 22.71 15.77
N PHE A 754 -11.93 21.39 15.62
CA PHE A 754 -11.66 20.71 14.36
C PHE A 754 -12.42 19.38 14.28
N GLY A 755 -12.55 18.83 13.08
CA GLY A 755 -13.33 17.60 12.87
C GLY A 755 -13.60 17.37 11.39
N HIS A 756 -14.60 16.53 11.08
CA HIS A 756 -15.02 16.31 9.70
C HIS A 756 -16.48 15.83 9.61
N THR A 757 -17.08 15.97 8.43
CA THR A 757 -18.39 15.38 8.09
C THR A 757 -18.25 14.26 7.06
N GLY A 758 -19.26 13.40 6.96
CA GLY A 758 -19.31 12.26 6.07
C GLY A 758 -20.60 12.26 5.27
N TRP A 759 -20.49 11.97 3.98
CA TRP A 759 -21.61 12.02 3.04
C TRP A 759 -22.79 11.13 3.48
N THR A 760 -22.52 10.01 4.15
CA THR A 760 -23.50 9.05 4.70
C THR A 760 -24.35 9.59 5.85
N GLY A 761 -23.99 10.73 6.45
CA GLY A 761 -24.72 11.29 7.60
C GLY A 761 -23.89 11.40 8.89
N THR A 762 -22.58 11.23 8.84
CA THR A 762 -21.74 11.22 10.05
C THR A 762 -21.04 12.56 10.28
N ALA A 763 -20.89 13.01 11.52
CA ALA A 763 -20.16 14.22 11.87
C ALA A 763 -19.33 14.02 13.15
N THR A 764 -18.15 14.63 13.18
CA THR A 764 -17.27 14.69 14.34
C THR A 764 -16.87 16.13 14.66
N VAL A 765 -16.83 16.46 15.94
CA VAL A 765 -16.30 17.73 16.48
C VAL A 765 -15.35 17.40 17.62
N ILE A 766 -14.17 18.00 17.60
CA ILE A 766 -13.15 17.90 18.63
C ILE A 766 -12.76 19.32 18.99
N ASP A 767 -13.01 19.72 20.23
CA ASP A 767 -12.79 21.07 20.72
C ASP A 767 -11.83 21.04 21.92
N PRO A 768 -10.50 21.16 21.67
CA PRO A 768 -9.49 21.10 22.72
C PRO A 768 -9.64 22.19 23.78
N ALA A 769 -10.19 23.36 23.43
CA ALA A 769 -10.36 24.46 24.37
C ALA A 769 -11.40 24.14 25.46
N LEU A 770 -12.32 23.23 25.17
CA LEU A 770 -13.37 22.78 26.09
C LEU A 770 -13.18 21.33 26.52
N ASP A 771 -12.08 20.69 26.10
CA ASP A 771 -11.84 19.26 26.23
C ASP A 771 -13.05 18.39 25.85
N LEU A 772 -13.68 18.75 24.73
CA LEU A 772 -14.97 18.22 24.28
C LEU A 772 -14.81 17.46 22.95
N GLY A 773 -15.47 16.31 22.85
CA GLY A 773 -15.62 15.54 21.63
C GLY A 773 -17.09 15.22 21.37
N ILE A 774 -17.57 15.40 20.15
CA ILE A 774 -18.95 15.08 19.74
C ILE A 774 -18.88 14.19 18.50
N ILE A 775 -19.52 13.03 18.57
CA ILE A 775 -19.58 12.04 17.50
C ILE A 775 -21.05 11.75 17.21
N LEU A 776 -21.53 12.17 16.04
CA LEU A 776 -22.88 11.89 15.56
C LEU A 776 -22.78 10.98 14.35
N LEU A 777 -23.13 9.71 14.50
CA LEU A 777 -23.17 8.73 13.41
C LEU A 777 -24.62 8.48 13.03
N THR A 778 -24.98 8.69 11.77
CA THR A 778 -26.33 8.41 11.30
C THR A 778 -26.28 7.64 10.00
N ASN A 779 -27.39 6.99 9.68
CA ASN A 779 -27.67 6.45 8.36
C ASN A 779 -28.68 7.34 7.61
N THR A 780 -28.49 8.67 7.65
CA THR A 780 -29.35 9.66 6.97
C THR A 780 -29.69 9.29 5.52
N ARG A 781 -28.79 8.61 4.81
CA ARG A 781 -28.96 8.22 3.40
C ARG A 781 -29.83 6.97 3.20
N HIS A 782 -30.16 6.28 4.28
CA HIS A 782 -31.08 5.16 4.30
C HIS A 782 -32.53 5.64 4.34
N SER A 783 -32.89 6.43 3.33
CA SER A 783 -34.21 7.02 3.18
C SER A 783 -34.58 7.07 1.70
N PRO A 784 -35.88 7.19 1.39
CA PRO A 784 -36.32 7.55 0.05
C PRO A 784 -35.73 8.88 -0.41
N ILE A 785 -35.82 9.13 -1.71
CA ILE A 785 -35.43 10.38 -2.36
C ILE A 785 -36.68 11.09 -2.85
N VAL A 786 -36.72 12.41 -2.65
CA VAL A 786 -37.75 13.31 -3.18
C VAL A 786 -37.15 14.22 -4.24
N GLU A 787 -38.00 14.69 -5.16
CA GLU A 787 -37.61 15.68 -6.16
C GLU A 787 -37.45 17.05 -5.49
N GLU A 788 -36.35 17.73 -5.83
CA GLU A 788 -36.05 19.07 -5.32
C GLU A 788 -35.66 19.97 -6.50
N GLY A 789 -36.65 20.64 -7.12
CA GLY A 789 -36.43 21.42 -8.33
C GLY A 789 -35.94 20.56 -9.51
N GLU A 790 -34.80 20.92 -10.10
CA GLU A 790 -34.11 20.09 -11.12
C GLU A 790 -33.21 19.00 -10.49
N GLY A 791 -33.15 18.92 -9.16
CA GLY A 791 -32.30 18.01 -8.39
C GLY A 791 -33.09 16.95 -7.61
N TYR A 792 -32.40 16.35 -6.65
CA TYR A 792 -32.98 15.34 -5.76
C TYR A 792 -32.39 15.48 -4.36
N GLU A 793 -33.18 15.14 -3.35
CA GLU A 793 -32.74 15.12 -1.95
C GLU A 793 -33.15 13.82 -1.27
N PHE A 794 -32.29 13.30 -0.41
CA PHE A 794 -32.65 12.22 0.50
C PHE A 794 -33.56 12.78 1.59
N VAL A 795 -34.72 12.17 1.80
CA VAL A 795 -35.68 12.57 2.86
C VAL A 795 -35.00 12.72 4.22
N GLY A 796 -34.04 11.87 4.55
CA GLY A 796 -33.27 11.98 5.79
C GLY A 796 -32.54 13.31 5.99
N LYS A 797 -32.23 14.08 4.93
CA LYS A 797 -31.58 15.40 5.03
C LYS A 797 -32.52 16.55 5.36
N GLN A 798 -33.82 16.30 5.30
CA GLN A 798 -34.82 17.29 5.69
C GLN A 798 -34.95 17.42 7.21
N PHE A 799 -34.40 16.45 7.95
CA PHE A 799 -34.40 16.42 9.41
C PHE A 799 -33.16 17.13 9.99
N GLU A 800 -33.35 17.74 11.16
CA GLU A 800 -32.30 18.46 11.87
C GLU A 800 -31.13 17.54 12.26
N THR A 801 -31.43 16.30 12.66
CA THR A 801 -30.44 15.26 12.95
C THR A 801 -29.56 14.95 11.74
N GLY A 802 -30.13 14.95 10.53
CA GLY A 802 -29.39 14.73 9.29
C GLY A 802 -28.53 15.91 8.83
N ASN A 803 -28.75 17.10 9.41
CA ASN A 803 -28.05 18.34 9.12
C ASN A 803 -26.94 18.69 10.12
N TYR A 804 -26.80 17.90 11.19
CA TYR A 804 -25.75 17.95 12.21
C TYR A 804 -25.78 19.18 13.12
N GLY A 805 -25.80 20.39 12.54
CA GLY A 805 -25.58 21.65 13.25
C GLY A 805 -26.51 21.86 14.45
N SER A 806 -27.78 21.49 14.33
CA SER A 806 -28.77 21.63 15.40
C SER A 806 -28.52 20.67 16.56
N VAL A 807 -28.22 19.39 16.28
CA VAL A 807 -27.83 18.41 17.31
C VAL A 807 -26.54 18.85 18.00
N ILE A 808 -25.54 19.30 17.24
CA ILE A 808 -24.26 19.74 17.78
C ILE A 808 -24.44 20.99 18.66
N THR A 809 -25.29 21.93 18.24
CA THR A 809 -25.65 23.12 19.03
C THR A 809 -26.30 22.71 20.35
N ALA A 810 -27.29 21.82 20.32
CA ALA A 810 -27.97 21.35 21.52
C ALA A 810 -27.03 20.58 22.47
N VAL A 811 -26.05 19.84 21.94
CA VAL A 811 -24.99 19.21 22.74
C VAL A 811 -24.13 20.27 23.44
N TYR A 812 -23.70 21.32 22.73
CA TYR A 812 -22.98 22.42 23.35
C TYR A 812 -23.80 23.09 24.46
N GLU A 813 -25.10 23.32 24.26
CA GLU A 813 -25.98 23.91 25.28
C GLU A 813 -26.11 23.01 26.50
N ALA A 814 -26.23 21.69 26.31
CA ALA A 814 -26.22 20.73 27.41
C ALA A 814 -24.89 20.79 28.19
N VAL A 815 -23.75 20.85 27.49
CA VAL A 815 -22.42 20.92 28.12
C VAL A 815 -22.18 22.25 28.83
N LEU A 816 -22.56 23.37 28.23
CA LEU A 816 -22.24 24.72 28.74
C LEU A 816 -23.21 25.22 29.80
N HIS A 817 -24.47 24.79 29.78
CA HIS A 817 -25.51 25.30 30.68
C HIS A 817 -25.86 24.33 31.82
N LYS A 818 -25.68 23.03 31.63
CA LYS A 818 -26.24 22.00 32.52
C LYS A 818 -25.18 21.15 33.22
N LEU A 819 -23.90 21.33 32.88
CA LEU A 819 -22.80 20.69 33.58
C LEU A 819 -22.17 21.65 34.61
N PRO A 820 -21.74 21.13 35.78
CA PRO A 820 -21.15 21.92 36.85
C PRO A 820 -19.77 22.49 36.52
#